data_AF-D2TW65-F1
#
_entry.id   AF-D2TW65-F1
#
_cell.length_a   1.000
_cell.length_b   1.000
_cell.length_c   1.000
_cell.angle_alpha   90.00
_cell.angle_beta   90.00
_cell.angle_gamma   90.00
#
_symmetry.space_group_name_H-M   'P 1'
#
loop_
_entity.id
_entity.type
_entity.pdbx_description
1 polymer ?
#
loop_
_entity_poly.entity_id
_entity_poly.type
_entity_poly.pdbx_seq_one_letter_code
_entity_poly.pdbx_strand_id
1 'polypeptide(L)'
;MTSITKPASSTVWMASILDFSQNDKKNLESILNKDPANNKTNSQEQINNEQAKPITILSNKNQVQHNSDTLSLINQFIHQPLSIPIEEFDKLAHDEQNQLMRALLIKEKIINQEDKAIATRELANGVIDYLDRYDYSKDKIAELAWLLLKPLGEYGGSNGETAPYARQQTAITNWLQYAIFGMPIDNWLLAQIKKYQPQQNAFIQTATITDKLQQIITAGLPLDNWRLMQKKQIESAENFLLHHQDLKNDHHNHIELTLPYAEIRDYYQQRILNRILPILILQPKTPAERQRLQKMAIDEPKWGYLHAGATLLSESGADLNSMSLDEIIDTGMWLETSISKETVPASYVHYFKLPALIHDVLTNGHQAEVDESDKEAMASVYHAYFDHLTQYHNNNNPFIQLSNLSQNWKSRPDLARQQLKENDIDESWLNNYLYKNSVVEYQNRQGETVLLPNIDAAFEKQNQQLADFSKQTELALLPQVFNTLKESEQQFIESAKIELVKAEFNARASIRGVPQSSSTWHGIMASGALITPVPNSIDMLKCTFNGEERIYALQKEPNTKIGRYKLSRVDNNKNDILDLFPHDPAIRTDNEYQLKFHSASLLKKAAEKPQVFINKLATLHRDKLIDKLHQCHRSCKTDPLTII
;
A
#
# COMPACT_ATOMS: atom_id res chain seq x y z
N MET A 1 -42.53 7.73 -20.51
CA MET A 1 -41.50 8.69 -20.06
C MET A 1 -41.44 8.61 -18.54
N THR A 2 -40.62 7.72 -18.03
CA THR A 2 -40.40 7.47 -16.60
C THR A 2 -38.97 7.90 -16.31
N SER A 3 -38.80 8.99 -15.56
CA SER A 3 -37.49 9.50 -15.19
C SER A 3 -36.86 8.59 -14.15
N ILE A 4 -35.79 7.90 -14.53
CA ILE A 4 -34.91 7.19 -13.60
C ILE A 4 -34.10 8.26 -12.86
N THR A 5 -34.45 8.50 -11.60
CA THR A 5 -33.61 9.25 -10.66
C THR A 5 -32.39 8.41 -10.34
N LYS A 6 -31.22 8.83 -10.83
CA LYS A 6 -29.93 8.31 -10.36
C LYS A 6 -29.82 8.51 -8.84
N PRO A 7 -29.37 7.52 -8.06
CA PRO A 7 -28.98 7.78 -6.68
C PRO A 7 -27.80 8.76 -6.69
N ALA A 8 -27.92 9.84 -5.93
CA ALA A 8 -26.82 10.74 -5.67
C ALA A 8 -25.73 9.95 -4.93
N SER A 9 -24.59 9.74 -5.57
CA SER A 9 -23.40 9.24 -4.90
C SER A 9 -23.01 10.29 -3.85
N SER A 10 -23.18 10.00 -2.56
CA SER A 10 -22.67 10.85 -1.50
C SER A 10 -21.15 10.94 -1.69
N THR A 11 -20.65 12.13 -2.03
CA THR A 11 -19.22 12.39 -2.10
C THR A 11 -18.70 12.32 -0.66
N VAL A 12 -18.16 11.17 -0.25
CA VAL A 12 -17.33 11.11 0.95
C VAL A 12 -16.24 12.16 0.76
N TRP A 13 -15.99 13.02 1.76
CA TRP A 13 -14.88 13.99 1.71
C TRP A 13 -13.56 13.21 1.71
N MET A 14 -13.20 12.66 0.54
CA MET A 14 -12.10 11.74 0.28
C MET A 14 -12.19 10.42 1.06
N ALA A 15 -12.08 9.30 0.32
CA ALA A 15 -11.25 8.20 0.79
C ALA A 15 -9.87 8.81 1.05
N SER A 16 -9.42 8.79 2.30
CA SER A 16 -8.15 9.39 2.68
C SER A 16 -7.05 8.85 1.75
N ILE A 17 -6.23 9.71 1.13
CA ILE A 17 -5.02 9.29 0.37
C ILE A 17 -4.06 8.46 1.26
N LEU A 18 -4.28 8.52 2.57
CA LEU A 18 -3.61 7.76 3.59
C LEU A 18 -4.70 7.17 4.47
N ASP A 19 -5.24 6.00 4.12
CA ASP A 19 -6.24 5.31 4.95
C ASP A 19 -5.57 4.73 6.20
N PHE A 20 -4.99 5.61 7.03
CA PHE A 20 -4.59 5.28 8.39
C PHE A 20 -5.87 4.99 9.16
N SER A 21 -6.10 3.70 9.41
CA SER A 21 -7.30 3.24 10.08
C SER A 21 -7.44 3.95 11.43
N GLN A 22 -8.67 4.16 11.91
CA GLN A 22 -8.92 4.62 13.29
C GLN A 22 -8.17 3.78 14.35
N ASN A 23 -7.69 2.59 13.98
CA ASN A 23 -6.95 1.68 14.84
C ASN A 23 -5.44 2.00 14.90
N ASP A 24 -4.81 2.59 13.88
CA ASP A 24 -3.40 3.04 13.99
C ASP A 24 -3.26 4.14 15.04
N LYS A 25 -4.28 5.00 15.09
CA LYS A 25 -4.48 5.99 16.16
C LYS A 25 -4.66 5.34 17.54
N LYS A 26 -5.46 4.28 17.66
CA LYS A 26 -5.62 3.54 18.94
C LYS A 26 -4.33 2.82 19.37
N ASN A 27 -3.60 2.23 18.42
CA ASN A 27 -2.30 1.62 18.69
C ASN A 27 -1.29 2.66 19.17
N LEU A 28 -1.25 3.85 18.56
CA LEU A 28 -0.43 4.96 19.03
C LEU A 28 -0.84 5.50 20.41
N GLU A 29 -2.14 5.65 20.68
CA GLU A 29 -2.63 5.99 22.03
C GLU A 29 -2.16 4.94 23.05
N SER A 30 -2.11 3.65 22.68
CA SER A 30 -1.59 2.58 23.53
C SER A 30 -0.07 2.63 23.73
N ILE A 31 0.70 2.96 22.69
CA ILE A 31 2.17 3.08 22.75
C ILE A 31 2.55 4.29 23.60
N LEU A 32 1.88 5.43 23.39
CA LEU A 32 2.11 6.67 24.13
C LEU A 32 1.70 6.57 25.61
N ASN A 33 0.82 5.63 25.96
CA ASN A 33 0.39 5.39 27.34
C ASN A 33 1.20 4.28 28.03
N LYS A 34 2.15 3.63 27.34
CA LYS A 34 3.13 2.75 27.97
C LYS A 34 4.29 3.60 28.51
N ASP A 35 4.38 3.69 29.83
CA ASP A 35 5.54 4.27 30.50
C ASP A 35 6.81 3.49 30.11
N PRO A 36 7.90 4.15 29.67
CA PRO A 36 9.14 3.48 29.26
C PRO A 36 9.91 2.85 30.44
N ALA A 37 9.42 2.98 31.67
CA ALA A 37 10.11 2.53 32.88
C ALA A 37 9.92 1.05 33.23
N ASN A 38 9.09 0.30 32.51
CA ASN A 38 8.73 -1.06 32.96
C ASN A 38 8.56 -2.04 31.79
N ASN A 39 9.67 -2.57 31.26
CA ASN A 39 9.68 -3.86 30.56
C ASN A 39 11.10 -4.44 30.50
N LYS A 40 11.42 -5.28 31.49
CA LYS A 40 12.46 -6.31 31.41
C LYS A 40 11.78 -7.67 31.53
N THR A 41 12.02 -8.49 30.51
CA THR A 41 12.04 -9.96 30.51
C THR A 41 10.73 -10.71 30.78
N ASN A 42 10.26 -11.44 29.75
CA ASN A 42 10.09 -12.90 29.78
C ASN A 42 9.22 -13.34 28.59
N SER A 43 9.76 -14.16 27.70
CA SER A 43 9.02 -15.19 26.95
C SER A 43 10.01 -16.13 26.29
N GLN A 44 10.33 -17.21 27.00
CA GLN A 44 11.05 -18.37 26.49
C GLN A 44 10.45 -19.59 27.18
N GLU A 45 9.61 -20.32 26.46
CA GLU A 45 9.04 -21.66 26.71
C GLU A 45 7.90 -21.80 25.68
N GLN A 46 7.63 -22.87 24.95
CA GLN A 46 8.07 -24.26 24.85
C GLN A 46 7.00 -24.86 23.90
N ILE A 47 7.35 -25.47 22.75
CA ILE A 47 6.41 -26.33 22.04
C ILE A 47 7.07 -27.69 21.87
N ASN A 48 6.42 -28.70 22.46
CA ASN A 48 6.87 -30.07 22.53
C ASN A 48 6.60 -30.83 21.22
N ASN A 49 7.53 -31.74 20.93
CA ASN A 49 7.49 -32.79 19.92
C ASN A 49 6.31 -33.76 20.12
N GLU A 50 5.56 -34.03 19.05
CA GLU A 50 4.84 -35.30 18.87
C GLU A 50 5.25 -35.92 17.52
N GLN A 51 5.93 -37.07 17.61
CA GLN A 51 6.34 -37.90 16.48
C GLN A 51 5.14 -38.68 15.93
N ALA A 52 4.84 -38.52 14.64
CA ALA A 52 3.83 -39.29 13.93
C ALA A 52 4.32 -40.71 13.59
N LYS A 53 3.52 -41.72 13.94
CA LYS A 53 3.63 -43.13 13.51
C LYS A 53 3.28 -43.27 12.02
N PRO A 54 3.92 -44.19 11.28
CA PRO A 54 3.55 -44.46 9.89
C PRO A 54 2.20 -45.21 9.79
N ILE A 55 1.34 -44.72 8.91
CA ILE A 55 0.04 -45.28 8.56
C ILE A 55 0.26 -46.46 7.59
N THR A 56 -0.31 -47.62 7.92
CA THR A 56 -0.39 -48.77 7.02
C THR A 56 -1.72 -48.74 6.28
N ILE A 57 -1.68 -48.68 4.94
CA ILE A 57 -2.89 -48.71 4.09
C ILE A 57 -3.16 -50.16 3.67
N LEU A 58 -4.31 -50.70 4.10
CA LEU A 58 -4.89 -51.95 3.57
C LEU A 58 -5.71 -51.64 2.32
N SER A 59 -5.38 -52.27 1.20
CA SER A 59 -6.14 -52.16 -0.05
C SER A 59 -7.04 -53.39 -0.25
N ASN A 60 -8.33 -53.15 -0.51
CA ASN A 60 -9.36 -54.15 -0.80
C ASN A 60 -9.42 -54.42 -2.31
N LYS A 61 -9.33 -55.71 -2.68
CA LYS A 61 -9.45 -56.19 -4.07
C LYS A 61 -10.91 -56.20 -4.53
N ASN A 62 -11.16 -55.66 -5.73
CA ASN A 62 -12.12 -56.22 -6.69
C ASN A 62 -11.60 -55.97 -8.12
N GLN A 63 -11.44 -57.06 -8.88
CA GLN A 63 -10.90 -57.07 -10.24
C GLN A 63 -12.01 -56.84 -11.28
N VAL A 64 -11.73 -55.98 -12.26
CA VAL A 64 -12.34 -56.03 -13.61
C VAL A 64 -11.24 -55.79 -14.64
N GLN A 65 -11.15 -56.65 -15.65
CA GLN A 65 -10.16 -56.65 -16.73
C GLN A 65 -10.48 -55.60 -17.81
N HIS A 66 -9.49 -54.81 -18.22
CA HIS A 66 -9.36 -54.30 -19.59
C HIS A 66 -7.90 -54.07 -19.98
N ASN A 67 -7.56 -54.39 -21.23
CA ASN A 67 -6.21 -54.42 -21.81
C ASN A 67 -5.59 -53.03 -22.01
N SER A 68 -4.37 -52.84 -21.48
CA SER A 68 -3.40 -51.80 -21.88
C SER A 68 -2.02 -52.15 -21.30
N ASP A 69 -1.06 -52.50 -22.16
CA ASP A 69 0.23 -53.08 -21.78
C ASP A 69 1.20 -52.13 -21.06
N THR A 70 0.93 -50.82 -21.04
CA THR A 70 1.77 -49.83 -20.32
C THR A 70 1.43 -49.68 -18.84
N LEU A 71 0.19 -49.96 -18.42
CA LEU A 71 -0.21 -49.94 -16.99
C LEU A 71 0.24 -51.18 -16.20
N SER A 72 0.74 -52.21 -16.90
CA SER A 72 1.21 -53.46 -16.27
C SER A 72 2.53 -53.28 -15.53
N LEU A 73 3.40 -52.38 -16.00
CA LEU A 73 4.69 -52.11 -15.36
C LEU A 73 4.51 -51.37 -14.03
N ILE A 74 3.63 -50.38 -13.94
CA ILE A 74 3.39 -49.64 -12.68
C ILE A 74 2.69 -50.53 -11.63
N ASN A 75 1.82 -51.46 -12.04
CA ASN A 75 1.13 -52.35 -11.13
C ASN A 75 1.93 -53.61 -10.71
N GLN A 76 3.00 -53.98 -11.41
CA GLN A 76 3.84 -55.15 -11.05
C GLN A 76 4.88 -54.86 -9.96
N PHE A 77 5.09 -53.61 -9.54
CA PHE A 77 6.07 -53.24 -8.51
C PHE A 77 5.52 -53.18 -7.07
N ILE A 78 4.26 -53.58 -6.82
CA ILE A 78 3.55 -53.35 -5.55
C ILE A 78 4.08 -54.19 -4.34
N HIS A 79 5.15 -54.99 -4.49
CA HIS A 79 5.67 -55.81 -3.38
C HIS A 79 7.12 -55.54 -2.94
N GLN A 80 7.74 -54.46 -3.42
CA GLN A 80 8.92 -53.88 -2.76
C GLN A 80 8.71 -52.37 -2.62
N PRO A 81 8.91 -51.76 -1.43
CA PRO A 81 8.89 -50.32 -1.28
C PRO A 81 10.13 -49.76 -2.00
N LEU A 82 10.00 -49.55 -3.31
CA LEU A 82 10.93 -48.72 -4.07
C LEU A 82 10.73 -47.28 -3.59
N SER A 83 11.67 -46.82 -2.77
CA SER A 83 11.77 -45.40 -2.41
C SER A 83 12.33 -44.67 -3.63
N ILE A 84 11.45 -44.36 -4.59
CA ILE A 84 11.77 -43.45 -5.69
C ILE A 84 11.93 -42.05 -5.07
N PRO A 85 13.02 -41.32 -5.33
CA PRO A 85 13.15 -39.92 -4.92
C PRO A 85 11.96 -39.10 -5.43
N ILE A 86 11.47 -38.16 -4.63
CA ILE A 86 10.30 -37.32 -4.97
C ILE A 86 10.47 -36.65 -6.35
N GLU A 87 11.68 -36.15 -6.64
CA GLU A 87 12.04 -35.53 -7.92
C GLU A 87 11.87 -36.48 -9.12
N GLU A 88 12.19 -37.76 -8.94
CA GLU A 88 12.04 -38.78 -9.99
C GLU A 88 10.57 -39.19 -10.15
N PHE A 89 9.81 -39.23 -9.04
CA PHE A 89 8.37 -39.44 -9.08
C PHE A 89 7.65 -38.29 -9.82
N ASP A 90 7.96 -37.04 -9.50
CA ASP A 90 7.33 -35.87 -10.12
C ASP A 90 7.60 -35.81 -11.63
N LYS A 91 8.82 -36.14 -12.03
CA LYS A 91 9.18 -36.25 -13.45
C LYS A 91 8.37 -37.34 -14.15
N LEU A 92 8.27 -38.53 -13.57
CA LEU A 92 7.49 -39.64 -14.12
C LEU A 92 6.00 -39.31 -14.20
N ALA A 93 5.45 -38.69 -13.14
CA ALA A 93 4.07 -38.24 -13.11
C ALA A 93 3.80 -37.20 -14.20
N HIS A 94 4.72 -36.26 -14.40
CA HIS A 94 4.61 -35.23 -15.43
C HIS A 94 4.70 -35.81 -16.86
N ASP A 95 5.59 -36.77 -17.10
CA ASP A 95 5.69 -37.48 -18.38
C ASP A 95 4.38 -38.24 -18.70
N GLU A 96 3.79 -38.91 -17.70
CA GLU A 96 2.50 -39.58 -17.86
C GLU A 96 1.35 -38.58 -18.07
N GLN A 97 1.34 -37.44 -17.36
CA GLN A 97 0.38 -36.36 -17.62
C GLN A 97 0.46 -35.89 -19.08
N ASN A 98 1.67 -35.64 -19.59
CA ASN A 98 1.88 -35.22 -20.98
C ASN A 98 1.38 -36.26 -21.98
N GLN A 99 1.60 -37.55 -21.70
CA GLN A 99 1.08 -38.65 -22.51
C GLN A 99 -0.47 -38.68 -22.52
N LEU A 100 -1.10 -38.53 -21.35
CA LEU A 100 -2.56 -38.52 -21.21
C LEU A 100 -3.19 -37.31 -21.89
N MET A 101 -2.58 -36.12 -21.74
CA MET A 101 -3.00 -34.90 -22.44
C MET A 101 -2.92 -35.09 -23.95
N ARG A 102 -1.82 -35.62 -24.46
CA ARG A 102 -1.66 -35.89 -25.89
C ARG A 102 -2.74 -36.84 -26.42
N ALA A 103 -3.03 -37.92 -25.68
CA ALA A 103 -4.09 -38.86 -26.06
C ALA A 103 -5.47 -38.19 -26.11
N LEU A 104 -5.79 -37.33 -25.13
CA LEU A 104 -7.04 -36.56 -25.11
C LEU A 104 -7.12 -35.62 -26.31
N LEU A 105 -6.06 -34.86 -26.60
CA LEU A 105 -6.05 -33.88 -27.68
C LEU A 105 -6.16 -34.54 -29.07
N ILE A 106 -5.57 -35.73 -29.26
CA ILE A 106 -5.75 -36.53 -30.49
C ILE A 106 -7.20 -37.03 -30.60
N LYS A 107 -7.77 -37.57 -29.51
CA LYS A 107 -9.17 -38.04 -29.45
C LYS A 107 -10.15 -36.92 -29.83
N GLU A 108 -9.85 -35.70 -29.42
CA GLU A 108 -10.66 -34.50 -29.63
C GLU A 108 -10.32 -33.76 -30.94
N LYS A 109 -9.41 -34.33 -31.74
CA LYS A 109 -8.97 -33.80 -33.04
C LYS A 109 -8.46 -32.36 -32.95
N ILE A 110 -7.77 -32.04 -31.87
CA ILE A 110 -7.09 -30.76 -31.68
C ILE A 110 -5.68 -30.83 -32.26
N ILE A 111 -5.01 -31.97 -32.09
CA ILE A 111 -3.69 -32.25 -32.66
C ILE A 111 -3.74 -33.53 -33.53
N ASN A 112 -2.79 -33.67 -34.46
CA ASN A 112 -2.73 -34.80 -35.37
C ASN A 112 -2.06 -36.03 -34.73
N GLN A 113 -2.49 -37.22 -35.16
CA GLN A 113 -2.00 -38.50 -34.61
C GLN A 113 -0.55 -38.82 -35.02
N GLU A 114 -0.06 -38.22 -36.10
CA GLU A 114 1.29 -38.45 -36.65
C GLU A 114 2.41 -37.75 -35.84
N ASP A 115 2.06 -36.78 -35.00
CA ASP A 115 3.02 -35.97 -34.24
C ASP A 115 3.53 -36.74 -33.00
N LYS A 116 4.36 -37.76 -33.21
CA LYS A 116 4.82 -38.69 -32.16
C LYS A 116 5.70 -38.07 -31.07
N ALA A 117 6.26 -36.88 -31.31
CA ALA A 117 7.16 -36.18 -30.40
C ALA A 117 6.84 -34.68 -30.34
N ILE A 118 5.61 -34.33 -29.93
CA ILE A 118 5.23 -32.94 -29.64
C ILE A 118 5.96 -32.50 -28.37
N ALA A 119 6.65 -31.37 -28.42
CA ALA A 119 7.28 -30.81 -27.22
C ALA A 119 6.21 -30.42 -26.19
N THR A 120 6.49 -30.51 -24.89
CA THR A 120 5.52 -30.16 -23.83
C THR A 120 4.92 -28.75 -24.00
N ARG A 121 5.71 -27.80 -24.51
CA ARG A 121 5.24 -26.44 -24.85
C ARG A 121 4.19 -26.41 -25.95
N GLU A 122 4.32 -27.26 -26.96
CA GLU A 122 3.35 -27.37 -28.06
C GLU A 122 2.06 -28.08 -27.58
N LEU A 123 2.18 -29.03 -26.64
CA LEU A 123 1.01 -29.63 -25.97
C LEU A 123 0.21 -28.59 -25.17
N ALA A 124 0.88 -27.60 -24.56
CA ALA A 124 0.20 -26.53 -23.83
C ALA A 124 -0.77 -25.75 -24.74
N ASN A 125 -0.38 -25.46 -25.99
CA ASN A 125 -1.26 -24.81 -26.96
C ASN A 125 -2.51 -25.65 -27.25
N GLY A 126 -2.34 -26.97 -27.46
CA GLY A 126 -3.48 -27.85 -27.67
C GLY A 126 -4.40 -27.96 -26.46
N VAL A 127 -3.85 -27.95 -25.23
CA VAL A 127 -4.67 -27.91 -24.01
C VAL A 127 -5.42 -26.59 -23.87
N ILE A 128 -4.81 -25.47 -24.25
CA ILE A 128 -5.48 -24.17 -24.26
C ILE A 128 -6.62 -24.15 -25.29
N ASP A 129 -6.39 -24.65 -26.52
CA ASP A 129 -7.43 -24.78 -27.55
C ASP A 129 -8.57 -25.69 -27.08
N TYR A 130 -8.26 -26.75 -26.31
CA TYR A 130 -9.26 -27.61 -25.70
C TYR A 130 -10.11 -26.84 -24.68
N LEU A 131 -9.46 -26.06 -23.81
CA LEU A 131 -10.12 -25.28 -22.77
C LEU A 131 -10.99 -24.18 -23.35
N ASP A 132 -10.53 -23.51 -24.42
CA ASP A 132 -11.30 -22.48 -25.11
C ASP A 132 -12.53 -23.08 -25.83
N ARG A 133 -12.32 -24.16 -26.59
CA ARG A 133 -13.40 -24.89 -27.27
C ARG A 133 -14.50 -25.36 -26.30
N TYR A 134 -14.13 -25.63 -25.05
CA TYR A 134 -15.00 -26.23 -24.04
C TYR A 134 -15.17 -25.38 -22.77
N ASP A 135 -14.98 -24.04 -22.81
CA ASP A 135 -14.98 -23.15 -21.61
C ASP A 135 -16.28 -23.27 -20.77
N TYR A 136 -17.40 -23.64 -21.40
CA TYR A 136 -18.69 -23.84 -20.72
C TYR A 136 -19.00 -25.29 -20.31
N SER A 137 -18.17 -26.26 -20.69
CA SER A 137 -18.42 -27.68 -20.44
C SER A 137 -17.70 -28.17 -19.18
N LYS A 138 -18.42 -28.15 -18.05
CA LYS A 138 -17.90 -28.65 -16.76
C LYS A 138 -17.36 -30.08 -16.85
N ASP A 139 -18.01 -30.94 -17.63
CA ASP A 139 -17.62 -32.34 -17.77
C ASP A 139 -16.29 -32.49 -18.52
N LYS A 140 -16.05 -31.64 -19.52
CA LYS A 140 -14.79 -31.64 -20.30
C LYS A 140 -13.63 -31.08 -19.49
N ILE A 141 -13.86 -30.01 -18.74
CA ILE A 141 -12.86 -29.47 -17.80
C ILE A 141 -12.54 -30.50 -16.71
N ALA A 142 -13.55 -31.22 -16.20
CA ALA A 142 -13.35 -32.28 -15.23
C ALA A 142 -12.59 -33.48 -15.83
N GLU A 143 -12.88 -33.89 -17.07
CA GLU A 143 -12.13 -34.94 -17.80
C GLU A 143 -10.64 -34.58 -17.90
N LEU A 144 -10.33 -33.35 -18.31
CA LEU A 144 -8.96 -32.84 -18.41
C LEU A 144 -8.25 -32.84 -17.05
N ALA A 145 -8.87 -32.23 -16.04
CA ALA A 145 -8.30 -32.16 -14.70
C ALA A 145 -8.10 -33.55 -14.07
N TRP A 146 -9.02 -34.47 -14.32
CA TRP A 146 -8.90 -35.84 -13.84
C TRP A 146 -7.70 -36.56 -14.44
N LEU A 147 -7.44 -36.39 -15.74
CA LEU A 147 -6.25 -36.92 -16.39
C LEU A 147 -4.95 -36.32 -15.84
N LEU A 148 -4.98 -35.09 -15.34
CA LEU A 148 -3.82 -34.47 -14.67
C LEU A 148 -3.62 -34.97 -13.24
N LEU A 149 -4.70 -35.22 -12.51
CA LEU A 149 -4.65 -35.64 -11.11
C LEU A 149 -4.36 -37.13 -10.94
N LYS A 150 -4.66 -37.95 -11.96
CA LYS A 150 -4.49 -39.40 -11.90
C LYS A 150 -3.03 -39.85 -11.74
N PRO A 151 -2.04 -39.33 -12.49
CA PRO A 151 -0.64 -39.72 -12.30
C PRO A 151 -0.06 -39.33 -10.94
N LEU A 152 -0.64 -38.32 -10.30
CA LEU A 152 -0.25 -37.86 -8.95
C LEU A 152 -0.85 -38.75 -7.84
N GLY A 153 -1.70 -39.72 -8.18
CA GLY A 153 -2.39 -40.57 -7.21
C GLY A 153 -3.44 -39.84 -6.36
N GLU A 154 -3.78 -38.59 -6.71
CA GLU A 154 -4.72 -37.79 -5.93
C GLU A 154 -6.19 -38.14 -6.21
N TYR A 155 -6.52 -38.47 -7.46
CA TYR A 155 -7.88 -38.78 -7.91
C TYR A 155 -7.87 -39.85 -8.99
N GLY A 156 -8.96 -40.61 -9.13
CA GLY A 156 -9.12 -41.62 -10.17
C GLY A 156 -8.86 -43.05 -9.74
N GLY A 157 -8.83 -43.29 -8.42
CA GLY A 157 -8.82 -44.64 -7.85
C GLY A 157 -10.20 -45.31 -7.89
N SER A 158 -11.29 -44.54 -8.07
CA SER A 158 -12.66 -45.06 -8.12
C SER A 158 -13.51 -44.42 -9.22
N ASN A 159 -14.39 -45.21 -9.83
CA ASN A 159 -15.34 -44.71 -10.83
C ASN A 159 -16.33 -43.74 -10.18
N GLY A 160 -16.42 -42.51 -10.71
CA GLY A 160 -17.33 -41.47 -10.21
C GLY A 160 -16.71 -40.50 -9.21
N GLU A 161 -15.42 -40.64 -8.89
CA GLU A 161 -14.70 -39.66 -8.10
C GLU A 161 -14.59 -38.32 -8.85
N THR A 162 -15.05 -37.24 -8.24
CA THR A 162 -15.02 -35.90 -8.84
C THR A 162 -14.24 -34.95 -7.95
N ALA A 163 -13.20 -34.32 -8.50
CA ALA A 163 -12.47 -33.26 -7.81
C ALA A 163 -13.33 -31.99 -7.74
N PRO A 164 -13.29 -31.22 -6.63
CA PRO A 164 -13.92 -29.89 -6.59
C PRO A 164 -13.39 -29.00 -7.71
N TYR A 165 -14.24 -28.14 -8.30
CA TYR A 165 -13.87 -27.27 -9.43
C TYR A 165 -12.61 -26.44 -9.16
N ALA A 166 -12.44 -25.93 -7.95
CA ALA A 166 -11.23 -25.19 -7.56
C ALA A 166 -9.95 -26.05 -7.70
N ARG A 167 -10.00 -27.32 -7.28
CA ARG A 167 -8.87 -28.25 -7.44
C ARG A 167 -8.61 -28.58 -8.91
N GLN A 168 -9.67 -28.75 -9.71
CA GLN A 168 -9.55 -28.95 -11.15
C GLN A 168 -8.80 -27.81 -11.83
N GLN A 169 -9.21 -26.57 -11.53
CA GLN A 169 -8.55 -25.37 -12.04
C GLN A 169 -7.10 -25.30 -11.59
N THR A 170 -6.81 -25.55 -10.31
CA THR A 170 -5.42 -25.58 -9.82
C THR A 170 -4.58 -26.64 -10.53
N ALA A 171 -5.09 -27.85 -10.76
CA ALA A 171 -4.35 -28.91 -11.46
C ALA A 171 -4.00 -28.50 -12.91
N ILE A 172 -4.99 -27.95 -13.62
CA ILE A 172 -4.80 -27.46 -15.00
C ILE A 172 -3.81 -26.30 -15.03
N THR A 173 -3.96 -25.32 -14.12
CA THR A 173 -3.07 -24.16 -14.02
C THR A 173 -1.64 -24.59 -13.70
N ASN A 174 -1.43 -25.48 -12.74
CA ASN A 174 -0.10 -25.96 -12.36
C ASN A 174 0.58 -26.71 -13.52
N TRP A 175 -0.16 -27.58 -14.21
CA TRP A 175 0.39 -28.29 -15.38
C TRP A 175 0.76 -27.31 -16.49
N LEU A 176 -0.10 -26.33 -16.81
CA LEU A 176 0.19 -25.32 -17.83
C LEU A 176 1.42 -24.46 -17.47
N GLN A 177 1.58 -24.08 -16.19
CA GLN A 177 2.78 -23.38 -15.74
C GLN A 177 4.04 -24.23 -15.98
N TYR A 178 4.03 -25.49 -15.55
CA TYR A 178 5.17 -26.38 -15.73
C TYR A 178 5.46 -26.63 -17.21
N ALA A 179 4.43 -26.84 -18.03
CA ALA A 179 4.57 -27.05 -19.47
C ALA A 179 5.23 -25.86 -20.19
N ILE A 180 4.95 -24.64 -19.74
CA ILE A 180 5.44 -23.40 -20.37
C ILE A 180 6.82 -23.00 -19.82
N PHE A 181 6.96 -22.97 -18.50
CA PHE A 181 8.13 -22.45 -17.80
C PHE A 181 9.15 -23.53 -17.39
N GLY A 182 8.74 -24.80 -17.37
CA GLY A 182 9.54 -25.92 -16.84
C GLY A 182 9.53 -26.05 -15.32
N MET A 183 8.81 -25.18 -14.62
CA MET A 183 8.69 -25.13 -13.16
C MET A 183 7.47 -24.27 -12.76
N PRO A 184 7.03 -24.26 -11.48
CA PRO A 184 6.01 -23.32 -11.01
C PRO A 184 6.37 -21.87 -11.36
N ILE A 185 5.37 -21.06 -11.71
CA ILE A 185 5.64 -19.68 -12.18
C ILE A 185 6.30 -18.82 -11.09
N ASP A 186 5.99 -19.06 -9.82
CA ASP A 186 6.62 -18.37 -8.69
C ASP A 186 8.13 -18.67 -8.69
N ASN A 187 8.52 -19.95 -8.75
CA ASN A 187 9.92 -20.37 -8.83
C ASN A 187 10.61 -19.81 -10.09
N TRP A 188 9.91 -19.81 -11.22
CA TRP A 188 10.42 -19.23 -12.46
C TRP A 188 10.68 -17.73 -12.31
N LEU A 189 9.75 -16.98 -11.70
CA LEU A 189 9.88 -15.55 -11.40
C LEU A 189 11.06 -15.28 -10.48
N LEU A 190 11.17 -16.04 -9.38
CA LEU A 190 12.27 -15.95 -8.44
C LEU A 190 13.61 -16.25 -9.13
N ALA A 191 13.67 -17.24 -10.02
CA ALA A 191 14.86 -17.55 -10.81
C ALA A 191 15.25 -16.39 -11.75
N GLN A 192 14.27 -15.72 -12.37
CA GLN A 192 14.57 -14.51 -13.15
C GLN A 192 15.09 -13.38 -12.24
N ILE A 193 14.44 -13.13 -11.11
CA ILE A 193 14.85 -12.10 -10.13
C ILE A 193 16.30 -12.33 -9.71
N LYS A 194 16.65 -13.56 -9.30
CA LYS A 194 18.02 -13.97 -8.95
C LYS A 194 19.00 -13.76 -10.09
N LYS A 195 18.62 -14.06 -11.34
CA LYS A 195 19.47 -13.88 -12.51
C LYS A 195 19.83 -12.41 -12.76
N TYR A 196 18.92 -11.49 -12.46
CA TYR A 196 19.09 -10.06 -12.72
C TYR A 196 19.66 -9.26 -11.54
N GLN A 197 19.54 -9.78 -10.32
CA GLN A 197 20.06 -9.14 -9.10
C GLN A 197 21.56 -8.74 -9.18
N PRO A 198 22.49 -9.55 -9.71
CA PRO A 198 23.91 -9.17 -9.76
C PRO A 198 24.25 -8.15 -10.85
N GLN A 199 23.42 -8.06 -11.89
CA GLN A 199 23.67 -7.22 -13.06
C GLN A 199 23.16 -5.79 -12.86
N GLN A 200 22.23 -5.61 -11.93
CA GLN A 200 21.68 -4.33 -11.56
C GLN A 200 21.99 -4.12 -10.08
N ASN A 201 22.97 -3.26 -9.76
CA ASN A 201 23.02 -2.60 -8.44
C ASN A 201 21.79 -1.68 -8.21
N ALA A 202 20.69 -1.91 -8.93
CA ALA A 202 19.51 -1.09 -9.08
C ALA A 202 18.27 -2.00 -9.08
N PHE A 203 17.25 -1.54 -8.37
CA PHE A 203 15.94 -2.14 -8.19
C PHE A 203 15.38 -2.81 -9.46
N ILE A 204 14.88 -4.05 -9.32
CA ILE A 204 14.14 -4.71 -10.40
C ILE A 204 12.78 -4.03 -10.50
N GLN A 205 12.58 -3.32 -11.61
CA GLN A 205 11.34 -2.61 -11.90
C GLN A 205 10.27 -3.56 -12.44
N THR A 206 9.01 -3.31 -12.09
CA THR A 206 7.84 -4.07 -12.58
C THR A 206 7.82 -4.19 -14.12
N ALA A 207 8.24 -3.12 -14.83
CA ALA A 207 8.32 -3.12 -16.28
C ALA A 207 9.28 -4.18 -16.84
N THR A 208 10.44 -4.39 -16.20
CA THR A 208 11.46 -5.35 -16.67
C THR A 208 10.96 -6.79 -16.61
N ILE A 209 10.25 -7.15 -15.54
CA ILE A 209 9.62 -8.48 -15.41
C ILE A 209 8.50 -8.64 -16.43
N THR A 210 7.66 -7.62 -16.59
CA THR A 210 6.54 -7.63 -17.54
C THR A 210 7.03 -7.87 -18.98
N ASP A 211 8.05 -7.13 -19.41
CA ASP A 211 8.62 -7.27 -20.75
C ASP A 211 9.21 -8.67 -20.98
N LYS A 212 9.83 -9.28 -19.96
CA LYS A 212 10.42 -10.62 -20.06
C LYS A 212 9.37 -11.72 -20.10
N LEU A 213 8.35 -11.63 -19.27
CA LEU A 213 7.18 -12.50 -19.35
C LEU A 213 6.55 -12.42 -20.73
N GLN A 214 6.33 -11.20 -21.22
CA GLN A 214 5.78 -10.98 -22.55
C GLN A 214 6.70 -11.58 -23.63
N GLN A 215 8.02 -11.40 -23.53
CA GLN A 215 8.98 -12.01 -24.45
C GLN A 215 8.91 -13.54 -24.45
N ILE A 216 8.70 -14.20 -23.31
CA ILE A 216 8.66 -15.67 -23.22
C ILE A 216 7.35 -16.23 -23.75
N ILE A 217 6.23 -15.61 -23.39
CA ILE A 217 4.91 -15.93 -23.94
C ILE A 217 4.94 -15.76 -25.46
N THR A 218 5.63 -14.72 -25.93
CA THR A 218 5.76 -14.42 -27.36
C THR A 218 6.82 -15.28 -28.06
N ALA A 219 7.91 -15.69 -27.40
CA ALA A 219 8.96 -16.54 -27.97
C ALA A 219 8.56 -18.02 -28.05
N GLY A 220 7.50 -18.42 -27.34
CA GLY A 220 6.75 -19.64 -27.64
C GLY A 220 5.95 -19.58 -28.95
N LEU A 221 5.86 -18.41 -29.59
CA LEU A 221 5.34 -18.22 -30.94
C LEU A 221 6.52 -18.12 -31.93
N PRO A 222 6.38 -18.59 -33.18
CA PRO A 222 7.43 -18.48 -34.19
C PRO A 222 7.94 -17.03 -34.31
N LEU A 223 9.25 -16.85 -34.12
CA LEU A 223 9.96 -15.56 -33.98
C LEU A 223 9.69 -14.56 -35.12
N ASP A 224 9.35 -15.05 -36.31
CA ASP A 224 9.12 -14.26 -37.51
C ASP A 224 7.80 -13.46 -37.47
N ASN A 225 6.82 -13.93 -36.70
CA ASN A 225 5.49 -13.32 -36.62
C ASN A 225 5.45 -12.07 -35.72
N TRP A 226 6.33 -12.01 -34.71
CA TRP A 226 6.42 -10.86 -33.80
C TRP A 226 7.01 -9.61 -34.47
N ARG A 227 8.04 -9.77 -35.32
CA ARG A 227 8.67 -8.65 -36.05
C ARG A 227 7.68 -7.89 -36.93
N LEU A 228 6.66 -8.58 -37.45
CA LEU A 228 5.63 -7.99 -38.30
C LEU A 228 4.55 -7.24 -37.48
N MET A 229 4.17 -7.76 -36.31
CA MET A 229 3.20 -7.13 -35.40
C MET A 229 3.76 -5.88 -34.73
N GLN A 230 4.99 -5.92 -34.23
CA GLN A 230 5.62 -4.75 -33.63
C GLN A 230 5.76 -3.60 -34.63
N LYS A 231 6.10 -3.90 -35.89
CA LYS A 231 6.19 -2.90 -36.95
C LYS A 231 4.85 -2.20 -37.19
N LYS A 232 3.73 -2.94 -37.25
CA LYS A 232 2.38 -2.36 -37.39
C LYS A 232 1.88 -1.62 -36.14
N GLN A 233 2.19 -2.10 -34.94
CA GLN A 233 1.79 -1.42 -33.69
C GLN A 233 2.59 -0.14 -33.44
N ILE A 234 3.89 -0.14 -33.70
CA ILE A 234 4.77 1.04 -33.57
C ILE A 234 4.42 2.09 -34.64
N GLU A 235 4.02 1.68 -35.86
CA GLU A 235 3.50 2.60 -36.89
C GLU A 235 2.13 3.21 -36.54
N SER A 236 1.41 2.64 -35.57
CA SER A 236 0.09 3.13 -35.11
C SER A 236 0.09 3.82 -33.73
N ALA A 237 1.20 3.76 -32.99
CA ALA A 237 1.31 4.29 -31.63
C ALA A 237 2.63 5.06 -31.44
N GLU A 238 2.57 6.39 -31.61
CA GLU A 238 3.72 7.30 -31.53
C GLU A 238 4.43 7.40 -30.15
N ASN A 239 4.25 6.48 -29.19
CA ASN A 239 4.85 6.62 -27.85
C ASN A 239 5.44 5.35 -27.21
N PHE A 240 5.74 4.30 -27.98
CA PHE A 240 6.56 3.18 -27.48
C PHE A 240 8.06 3.48 -27.71
N LEU A 241 8.72 4.08 -26.72
CA LEU A 241 10.15 4.32 -26.71
C LEU A 241 10.91 3.13 -26.09
N LEU A 242 11.36 2.21 -26.95
CA LEU A 242 12.50 1.34 -26.65
C LEU A 242 13.47 1.39 -27.85
N HIS A 243 14.67 1.91 -27.62
CA HIS A 243 15.74 2.00 -28.60
C HIS A 243 16.28 0.60 -28.93
N HIS A 244 16.12 0.20 -30.20
CA HIS A 244 16.39 -1.13 -30.72
C HIS A 244 17.75 -1.21 -31.46
N GLN A 245 18.78 -0.53 -30.96
CA GLN A 245 19.98 -0.26 -31.78
C GLN A 245 21.00 -1.41 -31.86
N ASP A 246 20.84 -2.50 -31.09
CA ASP A 246 21.84 -3.59 -31.03
C ASP A 246 21.47 -4.88 -31.79
N LEU A 247 20.38 -4.93 -32.56
CA LEU A 247 19.89 -6.20 -33.18
C LEU A 247 19.57 -6.14 -34.69
N LYS A 248 20.11 -5.16 -35.43
CA LYS A 248 19.96 -5.12 -36.89
C LYS A 248 21.01 -6.00 -37.57
N ASN A 249 20.64 -7.22 -37.93
CA ASN A 249 21.05 -7.92 -39.17
C ASN A 249 20.34 -9.28 -39.24
N ASP A 250 19.19 -9.36 -39.92
CA ASP A 250 18.93 -10.37 -40.98
C ASP A 250 17.51 -10.25 -41.54
N HIS A 251 17.40 -10.53 -42.84
CA HIS A 251 16.26 -10.28 -43.74
C HIS A 251 15.59 -11.58 -44.22
N HIS A 252 14.31 -11.45 -44.61
CA HIS A 252 13.41 -12.36 -45.38
C HIS A 252 12.62 -13.46 -44.62
N ASN A 253 11.30 -13.24 -44.46
CA ASN A 253 10.24 -13.91 -45.24
C ASN A 253 8.83 -13.45 -44.80
N HIS A 254 7.91 -13.34 -45.75
CA HIS A 254 6.50 -13.03 -45.53
C HIS A 254 5.72 -14.35 -45.32
N ILE A 255 5.05 -14.50 -44.17
CA ILE A 255 4.04 -15.54 -43.93
C ILE A 255 2.78 -14.85 -43.37
N GLU A 256 1.63 -15.17 -43.95
CA GLU A 256 0.30 -14.76 -43.45
C GLU A 256 -0.03 -15.52 -42.15
N LEU A 257 -0.39 -14.77 -41.11
CA LEU A 257 -0.76 -15.27 -39.79
C LEU A 257 -2.21 -15.79 -39.78
N THR A 258 -2.39 -17.05 -39.39
CA THR A 258 -3.70 -17.66 -39.08
C THR A 258 -4.19 -17.20 -37.70
N LEU A 259 -5.51 -17.02 -37.58
CA LEU A 259 -6.27 -16.58 -36.39
C LEU A 259 -6.12 -17.34 -35.04
N PRO A 260 -5.68 -18.61 -34.94
CA PRO A 260 -5.69 -19.37 -33.66
C PRO A 260 -4.83 -18.80 -32.52
N TYR A 261 -3.81 -18.01 -32.85
CA TYR A 261 -2.80 -17.59 -31.86
C TYR A 261 -3.23 -16.40 -30.97
N ALA A 262 -4.28 -15.66 -31.35
CA ALA A 262 -4.82 -14.58 -30.53
C ALA A 262 -5.59 -15.13 -29.30
N GLU A 263 -6.35 -16.21 -29.49
CA GLU A 263 -7.18 -16.85 -28.47
C GLU A 263 -6.31 -17.50 -27.37
N ILE A 264 -5.20 -18.15 -27.75
CA ILE A 264 -4.24 -18.75 -26.81
C ILE A 264 -3.60 -17.70 -25.91
N ARG A 265 -3.20 -16.55 -26.48
CA ARG A 265 -2.59 -15.46 -25.72
C ARG A 265 -3.58 -14.89 -24.72
N ASP A 266 -4.82 -14.68 -25.14
CA ASP A 266 -5.87 -14.12 -24.31
C ASP A 266 -6.24 -15.09 -23.17
N TYR A 267 -6.34 -16.40 -23.43
CA TYR A 267 -6.53 -17.41 -22.37
C TYR A 267 -5.39 -17.38 -21.36
N TYR A 268 -4.14 -17.39 -21.83
CA TYR A 268 -2.97 -17.41 -20.95
C TYR A 268 -2.89 -16.15 -20.07
N GLN A 269 -3.08 -14.99 -20.68
CA GLN A 269 -3.11 -13.72 -19.96
C GLN A 269 -4.27 -13.68 -18.96
N GLN A 270 -5.49 -13.96 -19.39
CA GLN A 270 -6.69 -13.76 -18.58
C GLN A 270 -6.92 -14.84 -17.51
N ARG A 271 -6.51 -16.08 -17.75
CA ARG A 271 -6.83 -17.22 -16.86
C ARG A 271 -5.66 -17.66 -15.98
N ILE A 272 -4.42 -17.49 -16.44
CA ILE A 272 -3.23 -17.95 -15.72
C ILE A 272 -2.50 -16.76 -15.11
N LEU A 273 -2.04 -15.82 -15.94
CA LEU A 273 -1.29 -14.68 -15.44
C LEU A 273 -2.14 -13.77 -14.55
N ASN A 274 -3.40 -13.53 -14.91
CA ASN A 274 -4.28 -12.69 -14.10
C ASN A 274 -4.47 -13.23 -12.67
N ARG A 275 -4.39 -14.56 -12.51
CA ARG A 275 -4.58 -15.18 -11.19
C ARG A 275 -3.33 -15.06 -10.31
N ILE A 276 -2.15 -15.01 -10.91
CA ILE A 276 -0.88 -15.14 -10.19
C ILE A 276 -0.15 -13.80 -10.10
N LEU A 277 -0.21 -13.02 -11.18
CA LEU A 277 0.38 -11.70 -11.29
C LEU A 277 -0.62 -10.73 -11.95
N PRO A 278 -1.78 -10.47 -11.33
CA PRO A 278 -2.81 -9.56 -11.88
C PRO A 278 -2.26 -8.17 -12.21
N ILE A 279 -1.19 -7.76 -11.53
CA ILE A 279 -0.50 -6.49 -11.74
C ILE A 279 -0.02 -6.31 -13.20
N LEU A 280 0.33 -7.38 -13.91
CA LEU A 280 0.77 -7.28 -15.32
C LEU A 280 -0.34 -6.80 -16.27
N ILE A 281 -1.59 -7.03 -15.88
CA ILE A 281 -2.76 -6.79 -16.71
C ILE A 281 -3.41 -5.44 -16.34
N LEU A 282 -2.94 -4.82 -15.26
CA LEU A 282 -3.36 -3.47 -14.90
C LEU A 282 -3.03 -2.49 -16.02
N GLN A 283 -4.05 -1.75 -16.44
CA GLN A 283 -3.95 -0.65 -17.39
C GLN A 283 -4.34 0.65 -16.70
N PRO A 284 -3.41 1.31 -15.98
CA PRO A 284 -3.74 2.53 -15.28
C PRO A 284 -4.26 3.61 -16.23
N LYS A 285 -5.34 4.28 -15.81
CA LYS A 285 -6.06 5.27 -16.62
C LYS A 285 -5.21 6.51 -16.91
N THR A 286 -4.34 6.87 -15.98
CA THR A 286 -3.53 8.09 -16.08
C THR A 286 -2.07 7.79 -16.44
N PRO A 287 -1.40 8.66 -17.24
CA PRO A 287 0.02 8.53 -17.51
C PRO A 287 0.88 8.53 -16.24
N ALA A 288 0.45 9.29 -15.22
CA ALA A 288 1.14 9.36 -13.93
C ALA A 288 1.11 8.01 -13.18
N GLU A 289 -0.04 7.35 -13.11
CA GLU A 289 -0.14 6.01 -12.50
C GLU A 289 0.63 4.98 -13.31
N ARG A 290 0.60 5.05 -14.65
CA ARG A 290 1.40 4.15 -15.50
C ARG A 290 2.89 4.30 -15.22
N GLN A 291 3.39 5.53 -15.14
CA GLN A 291 4.77 5.81 -14.79
C GLN A 291 5.11 5.34 -13.38
N ARG A 292 4.20 5.53 -12.41
CA ARG A 292 4.35 5.04 -11.04
C ARG A 292 4.47 3.52 -11.00
N LEU A 293 3.58 2.79 -11.67
CA LEU A 293 3.61 1.33 -11.75
C LEU A 293 4.91 0.83 -12.37
N GLN A 294 5.35 1.44 -13.47
CA GLN A 294 6.59 1.07 -14.14
C GLN A 294 7.83 1.25 -13.26
N LYS A 295 7.86 2.33 -12.46
CA LYS A 295 8.99 2.63 -11.57
C LYS A 295 8.93 1.94 -10.22
N MET A 296 7.81 1.29 -9.88
CA MET A 296 7.64 0.60 -8.61
C MET A 296 8.55 -0.63 -8.57
N ALA A 297 9.42 -0.66 -7.56
CA ALA A 297 10.30 -1.79 -7.31
C ALA A 297 9.50 -2.94 -6.69
N ILE A 298 9.79 -4.17 -7.12
CA ILE A 298 9.03 -5.37 -6.74
C ILE A 298 9.21 -5.79 -5.28
N ASP A 299 10.27 -5.29 -4.64
CA ASP A 299 10.61 -5.54 -3.25
C ASP A 299 10.05 -4.47 -2.31
N GLU A 300 9.45 -3.41 -2.84
CA GLU A 300 8.76 -2.40 -2.03
C GLU A 300 7.44 -2.94 -1.47
N PRO A 301 7.12 -2.67 -0.20
CA PRO A 301 5.82 -3.01 0.40
C PRO A 301 4.62 -2.52 -0.41
N LYS A 302 4.71 -1.35 -1.05
CA LYS A 302 3.64 -0.83 -1.93
C LYS A 302 3.34 -1.77 -3.09
N TRP A 303 4.36 -2.41 -3.66
CA TRP A 303 4.17 -3.42 -4.69
C TRP A 303 3.50 -4.66 -4.13
N GLY A 304 3.91 -5.10 -2.93
CA GLY A 304 3.27 -6.19 -2.21
C GLY A 304 1.80 -5.97 -1.94
N TYR A 305 1.41 -4.76 -1.49
CA TYR A 305 0.01 -4.39 -1.32
C TYR A 305 -0.75 -4.33 -2.63
N LEU A 306 -0.14 -3.76 -3.67
CA LEU A 306 -0.74 -3.75 -5.00
C LEU A 306 -0.99 -5.18 -5.51
N HIS A 307 -0.04 -6.09 -5.33
CA HIS A 307 -0.17 -7.51 -5.68
C HIS A 307 -1.31 -8.18 -4.92
N ALA A 308 -1.27 -8.12 -3.59
CA ALA A 308 -2.23 -8.80 -2.74
C ALA A 308 -3.65 -8.25 -2.93
N GLY A 309 -3.80 -6.93 -3.02
CA GLY A 309 -5.07 -6.27 -3.30
C GLY A 309 -5.61 -6.63 -4.68
N ALA A 310 -4.77 -6.60 -5.73
CA ALA A 310 -5.18 -6.98 -7.08
C ALA A 310 -5.60 -8.45 -7.16
N THR A 311 -4.89 -9.34 -6.46
CA THR A 311 -5.22 -10.78 -6.42
C THR A 311 -6.57 -11.01 -5.75
N LEU A 312 -6.81 -10.43 -4.58
CA LEU A 312 -8.09 -10.52 -3.88
C LEU A 312 -9.25 -9.95 -4.72
N LEU A 313 -9.07 -8.77 -5.31
CA LEU A 313 -10.09 -8.12 -6.13
C LEU A 313 -10.39 -8.92 -7.40
N SER A 314 -9.37 -9.46 -8.07
CA SER A 314 -9.51 -10.31 -9.24
C SER A 314 -10.30 -11.59 -8.92
N GLU A 315 -10.01 -12.25 -7.80
CA GLU A 315 -10.76 -13.43 -7.35
C GLU A 315 -12.23 -13.12 -7.02
N SER A 316 -12.52 -11.89 -6.58
CA SER A 316 -13.90 -11.43 -6.37
C SER A 316 -14.65 -11.06 -7.66
N GLY A 317 -13.96 -11.08 -8.81
CA GLY A 317 -14.51 -10.69 -10.12
C GLY A 317 -14.56 -9.18 -10.36
N ALA A 318 -13.81 -8.39 -9.59
CA ALA A 318 -13.75 -6.94 -9.78
C ALA A 318 -12.98 -6.57 -11.06
N ASP A 319 -13.45 -5.54 -11.78
CA ASP A 319 -12.72 -4.96 -12.90
C ASP A 319 -11.61 -4.04 -12.39
N LEU A 320 -10.39 -4.57 -12.29
CA LEU A 320 -9.22 -3.84 -11.81
C LEU A 320 -8.92 -2.58 -12.62
N ASN A 321 -9.23 -2.56 -13.93
CA ASN A 321 -8.98 -1.41 -14.80
C ASN A 321 -9.96 -0.25 -14.55
N SER A 322 -11.06 -0.52 -13.84
CA SER A 322 -12.00 0.50 -13.38
C SER A 322 -11.50 1.25 -12.14
N MET A 323 -10.50 0.71 -11.43
CA MET A 323 -9.97 1.21 -10.16
C MET A 323 -8.65 1.97 -10.37
N SER A 324 -8.33 2.87 -9.44
CA SER A 324 -7.04 3.54 -9.33
C SER A 324 -6.00 2.63 -8.66
N LEU A 325 -4.71 2.93 -8.84
CA LEU A 325 -3.66 2.16 -8.15
C LEU A 325 -3.76 2.27 -6.62
N ASP A 326 -4.21 3.41 -6.11
CA ASP A 326 -4.33 3.64 -4.67
C ASP A 326 -5.47 2.80 -4.08
N GLU A 327 -6.64 2.72 -4.73
CA GLU A 327 -7.74 1.85 -4.26
C GLU A 327 -7.34 0.37 -4.16
N ILE A 328 -6.51 -0.12 -5.09
CA ILE A 328 -6.00 -1.49 -5.07
C ILE A 328 -4.97 -1.67 -3.95
N ILE A 329 -4.04 -0.72 -3.79
CA ILE A 329 -3.04 -0.73 -2.70
C ILE A 329 -3.73 -0.68 -1.33
N ASP A 330 -4.72 0.18 -1.16
CA ASP A 330 -5.50 0.33 0.07
C ASP A 330 -6.23 -0.97 0.40
N THR A 331 -6.73 -1.69 -0.60
CA THR A 331 -7.32 -3.03 -0.43
C THR A 331 -6.28 -4.03 0.09
N GLY A 332 -5.05 -3.99 -0.43
CA GLY A 332 -3.94 -4.81 0.07
C GLY A 332 -3.52 -4.45 1.50
N MET A 333 -3.45 -3.16 1.83
CA MET A 333 -3.17 -2.70 3.20
C MET A 333 -4.26 -3.12 4.17
N TRP A 334 -5.53 -2.97 3.79
CA TRP A 334 -6.68 -3.43 4.58
C TRP A 334 -6.62 -4.93 4.84
N LEU A 335 -6.22 -5.71 3.82
CA LEU A 335 -6.07 -7.16 3.92
C LEU A 335 -4.96 -7.55 4.91
N GLU A 336 -3.78 -6.94 4.81
CA GLU A 336 -2.68 -7.13 5.79
C GLU A 336 -3.18 -6.83 7.20
N THR A 337 -3.80 -5.68 7.40
CA THR A 337 -4.25 -5.24 8.73
C THR A 337 -5.32 -6.18 9.29
N SER A 338 -6.17 -6.73 8.42
CA SER A 338 -7.20 -7.69 8.81
C SER A 338 -6.61 -9.05 9.21
N ILE A 339 -5.56 -9.50 8.51
CA ILE A 339 -4.82 -10.72 8.86
C ILE A 339 -4.11 -10.52 10.21
N SER A 340 -3.38 -9.42 10.36
CA SER A 340 -2.64 -9.06 11.58
C SER A 340 -3.54 -8.88 12.81
N LYS A 341 -4.83 -8.59 12.61
CA LYS A 341 -5.83 -8.45 13.67
C LYS A 341 -6.76 -9.66 13.82
N GLU A 342 -6.50 -10.73 13.06
CA GLU A 342 -7.32 -11.95 13.05
C GLU A 342 -8.81 -11.67 12.73
N THR A 343 -9.12 -10.61 11.96
CA THR A 343 -10.49 -10.29 11.54
C THR A 343 -10.90 -10.99 10.24
N VAL A 344 -9.96 -11.65 9.57
CA VAL A 344 -10.18 -12.53 8.41
C VAL A 344 -9.46 -13.87 8.64
N PRO A 345 -9.83 -14.94 7.91
CA PRO A 345 -9.17 -16.24 8.05
C PRO A 345 -7.67 -16.15 7.79
N ALA A 346 -6.86 -16.84 8.61
CA ALA A 346 -5.40 -16.88 8.45
C ALA A 346 -4.95 -17.39 7.07
N SER A 347 -5.79 -18.18 6.39
CA SER A 347 -5.52 -18.63 5.02
C SER A 347 -5.34 -17.48 4.05
N TYR A 348 -5.87 -16.28 4.31
CA TYR A 348 -5.77 -15.10 3.45
C TYR A 348 -4.32 -14.59 3.31
N VAL A 349 -3.39 -15.09 4.14
CA VAL A 349 -1.95 -14.83 3.97
C VAL A 349 -1.42 -15.23 2.58
N HIS A 350 -2.07 -16.18 1.90
CA HIS A 350 -1.66 -16.61 0.55
C HIS A 350 -1.69 -15.51 -0.51
N TYR A 351 -2.49 -14.45 -0.32
CA TYR A 351 -2.47 -13.28 -1.23
C TYR A 351 -1.12 -12.54 -1.20
N PHE A 352 -0.33 -12.73 -0.14
CA PHE A 352 1.02 -12.18 -0.01
C PHE A 352 2.13 -13.19 -0.36
N LYS A 353 1.79 -14.39 -0.88
CA LYS A 353 2.77 -15.46 -1.17
C LYS A 353 3.92 -14.97 -2.04
N LEU A 354 3.61 -14.44 -3.21
CA LEU A 354 4.64 -14.00 -4.16
C LEU A 354 5.46 -12.83 -3.62
N PRO A 355 4.87 -11.74 -3.07
CA PRO A 355 5.64 -10.68 -2.42
C PRO A 355 6.56 -11.19 -1.30
N ALA A 356 6.10 -12.13 -0.48
CA ALA A 356 6.89 -12.70 0.61
C ALA A 356 8.09 -13.52 0.09
N LEU A 357 7.88 -14.34 -0.94
CA LEU A 357 8.94 -15.11 -1.60
C LEU A 357 9.98 -14.20 -2.27
N ILE A 358 9.52 -13.15 -2.96
CA ILE A 358 10.42 -12.16 -3.58
C ILE A 358 11.28 -11.49 -2.52
N HIS A 359 10.66 -11.06 -1.42
CA HIS A 359 11.36 -10.45 -0.30
C HIS A 359 12.41 -11.39 0.29
N ASP A 360 12.04 -12.64 0.62
CA ASP A 360 12.95 -13.63 1.18
C ASP A 360 14.17 -13.90 0.29
N VAL A 361 13.95 -14.06 -1.03
CA VAL A 361 15.04 -14.27 -1.98
C VAL A 361 15.99 -13.06 -2.02
N LEU A 362 15.46 -11.85 -1.94
CA LEU A 362 16.26 -10.63 -2.03
C LEU A 362 16.99 -10.29 -0.72
N THR A 363 16.42 -10.59 0.44
CA THR A 363 17.02 -10.28 1.74
C THR A 363 17.94 -11.38 2.26
N ASN A 364 17.53 -12.64 2.16
CA ASN A 364 18.21 -13.76 2.79
C ASN A 364 19.11 -14.52 1.81
N GLY A 365 19.00 -14.24 0.51
CA GLY A 365 19.82 -14.88 -0.52
C GLY A 365 19.60 -16.39 -0.61
N HIS A 366 18.46 -16.90 -0.13
CA HIS A 366 18.15 -18.34 -0.13
C HIS A 366 18.28 -18.90 -1.55
N GLN A 367 19.21 -19.86 -1.71
CA GLN A 367 19.43 -20.55 -2.99
C GLN A 367 18.43 -21.68 -3.22
N ALA A 368 17.91 -22.29 -2.16
CA ALA A 368 16.96 -23.38 -2.26
C ALA A 368 15.60 -22.88 -2.76
N GLU A 369 15.00 -23.60 -3.70
CA GLU A 369 13.59 -23.47 -4.02
C GLU A 369 12.81 -23.76 -2.74
N VAL A 370 12.00 -22.80 -2.28
CA VAL A 370 11.13 -23.05 -1.14
C VAL A 370 10.05 -24.00 -1.63
N ASP A 371 10.13 -25.26 -1.21
CA ASP A 371 9.08 -26.22 -1.51
C ASP A 371 7.79 -25.76 -0.81
N GLU A 372 6.75 -25.51 -1.59
CA GLU A 372 5.43 -25.12 -1.08
C GLU A 372 4.82 -26.18 -0.14
N SER A 373 5.30 -27.42 -0.23
CA SER A 373 4.89 -28.50 0.65
C SER A 373 5.45 -28.35 2.08
N ASP A 374 6.55 -27.61 2.24
CA ASP A 374 7.13 -27.27 3.54
C ASP A 374 6.41 -26.08 4.18
N LYS A 375 5.35 -26.41 4.90
CA LYS A 375 4.52 -25.43 5.63
C LYS A 375 5.31 -24.62 6.66
N GLU A 376 6.35 -25.20 7.26
CA GLU A 376 7.14 -24.53 8.29
C GLU A 376 8.09 -23.50 7.66
N ALA A 377 8.75 -23.87 6.56
CA ALA A 377 9.55 -22.93 5.77
C ALA A 377 8.69 -21.76 5.24
N MET A 378 7.53 -22.06 4.65
CA MET A 378 6.62 -21.01 4.16
C MET A 378 6.08 -20.12 5.28
N ALA A 379 5.81 -20.67 6.47
CA ALA A 379 5.41 -19.87 7.62
C ALA A 379 6.51 -18.86 8.01
N SER A 380 7.78 -19.28 8.03
CA SER A 380 8.92 -18.40 8.30
C SER A 380 9.04 -17.27 7.26
N VAL A 381 8.87 -17.60 5.97
CA VAL A 381 8.86 -16.61 4.88
C VAL A 381 7.76 -15.55 5.08
N TYR A 382 6.55 -15.97 5.44
CA TYR A 382 5.47 -15.02 5.74
C TYR A 382 5.78 -14.16 6.96
N HIS A 383 6.30 -14.74 8.04
CA HIS A 383 6.62 -13.97 9.25
C HIS A 383 7.66 -12.88 8.96
N ALA A 384 8.76 -13.25 8.28
CA ALA A 384 9.79 -12.29 7.88
C ALA A 384 9.21 -11.16 7.00
N TYR A 385 8.31 -11.49 6.08
CA TYR A 385 7.67 -10.49 5.23
C TYR A 385 6.73 -9.57 5.99
N PHE A 386 5.86 -10.09 6.87
CA PHE A 386 4.96 -9.25 7.68
C PHE A 386 5.71 -8.39 8.70
N ASP A 387 6.84 -8.86 9.22
CA ASP A 387 7.76 -8.05 10.02
C ASP A 387 8.32 -6.89 9.18
N HIS A 388 8.74 -7.16 7.94
CA HIS A 388 9.17 -6.13 7.01
C HIS A 388 8.06 -5.11 6.70
N LEU A 389 6.83 -5.56 6.46
CA LEU A 389 5.66 -4.70 6.27
C LEU A 389 5.41 -3.82 7.50
N THR A 390 5.51 -4.40 8.70
CA THR A 390 5.35 -3.68 9.97
C THR A 390 6.43 -2.62 10.16
N GLN A 391 7.69 -2.94 9.88
CA GLN A 391 8.80 -1.98 9.92
C GLN A 391 8.59 -0.86 8.90
N TYR A 392 8.15 -1.18 7.69
CA TYR A 392 7.81 -0.19 6.67
C TYR A 392 6.69 0.75 7.14
N HIS A 393 5.64 0.20 7.77
CA HIS A 393 4.56 0.99 8.36
C HIS A 393 5.10 1.93 9.43
N ASN A 394 5.89 1.42 10.37
CA ASN A 394 6.46 2.24 11.44
C ASN A 394 7.36 3.36 10.91
N ASN A 395 8.10 3.09 9.83
CA ASN A 395 9.00 4.06 9.22
C ASN A 395 8.28 5.09 8.34
N ASN A 396 7.14 4.76 7.74
CA ASN A 396 6.42 5.64 6.82
C ASN A 396 5.12 6.24 7.40
N ASN A 397 4.68 5.78 8.57
CA ASN A 397 3.50 6.32 9.23
C ASN A 397 3.83 7.73 9.80
N PRO A 398 3.19 8.81 9.30
CA PRO A 398 3.49 10.17 9.69
C PRO A 398 3.16 10.43 11.15
N PHE A 399 2.24 9.68 11.77
CA PHE A 399 1.95 9.80 13.19
C PHE A 399 3.06 9.22 14.07
N ILE A 400 3.61 8.06 13.69
CA ILE A 400 4.76 7.47 14.40
C ILE A 400 5.99 8.38 14.22
N GLN A 401 6.25 8.85 13.00
CA GLN A 401 7.33 9.77 12.71
C GLN A 401 7.17 11.09 13.48
N LEU A 402 5.98 11.68 13.51
CA LEU A 402 5.70 12.89 14.28
C LEU A 402 5.92 12.66 15.78
N SER A 403 5.42 11.55 16.34
CA SER A 403 5.64 11.19 17.74
C SER A 403 7.13 11.05 18.07
N ASN A 404 7.87 10.31 17.25
CA ASN A 404 9.31 10.10 17.45
C ASN A 404 10.10 11.41 17.32
N LEU A 405 9.80 12.23 16.32
CA LEU A 405 10.46 13.53 16.13
C LEU A 405 10.12 14.47 17.28
N SER A 406 8.89 14.47 17.77
CA SER A 406 8.48 15.32 18.88
C SER A 406 9.17 14.94 20.20
N GLN A 407 9.27 13.63 20.49
CA GLN A 407 9.96 13.12 21.68
C GLN A 407 11.47 13.38 21.64
N ASN A 408 12.07 13.38 20.45
CA ASN A 408 13.50 13.61 20.26
C ASN A 408 13.84 15.06 19.90
N TRP A 409 12.84 15.95 19.82
CA TRP A 409 13.07 17.35 19.49
C TRP A 409 13.85 18.03 20.60
N LYS A 410 14.84 18.82 20.20
CA LYS A 410 15.69 19.56 21.13
C LYS A 410 15.61 21.05 20.88
N SER A 411 15.64 21.81 21.97
CA SER A 411 15.86 23.25 21.89
C SER A 411 17.22 23.53 21.25
N ARG A 412 17.40 24.70 20.65
CA ARG A 412 18.68 25.07 20.01
C ARG A 412 19.91 24.90 20.93
N PRO A 413 19.88 25.35 22.20
CA PRO A 413 20.97 25.04 23.14
C PRO A 413 21.19 23.54 23.38
N ASP A 414 20.13 22.74 23.50
CA ASP A 414 20.26 21.30 23.76
C ASP A 414 20.76 20.53 22.54
N LEU A 415 20.35 20.94 21.34
CA LEU A 415 20.88 20.42 20.09
C LEU A 415 22.37 20.74 19.95
N ALA A 416 22.79 21.96 20.31
CA ALA A 416 24.20 22.35 20.32
C ALA A 416 25.01 21.52 21.32
N ARG A 417 24.50 21.32 22.54
CA ARG A 417 25.12 20.44 23.54
C ARG A 417 25.27 19.00 23.04
N GLN A 418 24.24 18.46 22.38
CA GLN A 418 24.30 17.13 21.80
C GLN A 418 25.43 17.03 20.77
N GLN A 419 25.52 17.99 19.84
CA GLN A 419 26.54 17.95 18.80
C GLN A 419 27.95 18.09 19.36
N LEU A 420 28.16 18.93 20.39
CA LEU A 420 29.44 19.00 21.09
C LEU A 420 29.78 17.65 21.76
N LYS A 421 28.80 17.02 22.44
CA LYS A 421 28.97 15.74 23.11
C LYS A 421 29.27 14.59 22.14
N GLU A 422 28.56 14.49 21.02
CA GLU A 422 28.74 13.44 20.02
C GLU A 422 30.10 13.50 19.32
N ASN A 423 30.73 14.68 19.30
CA ASN A 423 32.04 14.91 18.69
C ASN A 423 33.18 15.06 19.73
N ASP A 424 32.91 14.73 20.99
CA ASP A 424 33.83 14.85 22.14
C ASP A 424 34.52 16.23 22.26
N ILE A 425 33.72 17.29 22.11
CA ILE A 425 34.12 18.69 22.29
C ILE A 425 33.64 19.18 23.66
N ASP A 426 34.47 19.97 24.33
CA ASP A 426 34.17 20.50 25.67
C ASP A 426 32.94 21.44 25.67
N GLU A 427 32.02 21.26 26.62
CA GLU A 427 30.78 22.04 26.72
C GLU A 427 31.03 23.53 27.01
N SER A 428 32.21 23.93 27.48
CA SER A 428 32.60 25.35 27.60
C SER A 428 32.54 26.10 26.26
N TRP A 429 32.63 25.39 25.12
CA TRP A 429 32.44 25.95 23.78
C TRP A 429 30.99 26.21 23.39
N LEU A 430 30.00 25.82 24.21
CA LEU A 430 28.57 25.96 23.89
C LEU A 430 28.19 27.40 23.50
N ASN A 431 28.61 28.39 24.27
CA ASN A 431 28.31 29.79 23.94
C ASN A 431 28.98 30.19 22.62
N ASN A 432 30.24 29.80 22.41
CA ASN A 432 30.94 30.09 21.17
C ASN A 432 30.18 29.50 19.97
N TYR A 433 29.77 28.23 20.07
CA TYR A 433 29.06 27.53 19.01
C TYR A 433 27.68 28.14 18.74
N LEU A 434 26.93 28.51 19.79
CA LEU A 434 25.61 29.14 19.66
C LEU A 434 25.63 30.52 18.99
N TYR A 435 26.75 31.23 18.96
CA TYR A 435 26.87 32.55 18.31
C TYR A 435 27.52 32.48 16.92
N LYS A 436 27.82 31.28 16.41
CA LYS A 436 28.41 31.08 15.09
C LYS A 436 27.34 30.68 14.09
N ASN A 437 27.12 31.55 13.09
CA ASN A 437 26.13 31.34 12.03
C ASN A 437 26.75 30.66 10.81
N SER A 438 27.70 29.75 11.01
CA SER A 438 28.42 29.03 9.97
C SER A 438 28.83 27.66 10.46
N VAL A 439 29.36 26.83 9.55
CA VAL A 439 30.15 25.66 9.94
C VAL A 439 31.34 26.13 10.76
N VAL A 440 31.68 25.42 11.84
CA VAL A 440 32.76 25.80 12.75
C VAL A 440 33.69 24.61 12.97
N GLU A 441 34.99 24.90 12.98
CA GLU A 441 36.03 23.93 13.33
C GLU A 441 36.30 23.99 14.83
N TYR A 442 36.30 22.82 15.46
CA TYR A 442 36.73 22.65 16.84
C TYR A 442 37.77 21.53 16.93
N GLN A 443 38.62 21.59 17.94
CA GLN A 443 39.44 20.44 18.32
C GLN A 443 38.68 19.60 19.34
N ASN A 444 38.53 18.30 19.07
CA ASN A 444 38.03 17.36 20.07
C ASN A 444 39.10 17.12 21.16
N ARG A 445 38.77 16.37 22.21
CA ARG A 445 39.71 16.07 23.30
C ARG A 445 40.93 15.25 22.87
N GLN A 446 40.87 14.59 21.72
CA GLN A 446 41.95 13.84 21.09
C GLN A 446 42.88 14.74 20.26
N GLY A 447 42.53 16.02 20.08
CA GLY A 447 43.30 16.98 19.28
C GLY A 447 42.97 16.94 17.77
N GLU A 448 41.99 16.16 17.35
CA GLU A 448 41.53 16.09 15.96
C GLU A 448 40.59 17.26 15.65
N THR A 449 40.68 17.79 14.43
CA THR A 449 39.81 18.87 13.98
C THR A 449 38.49 18.28 13.45
N VAL A 450 37.39 18.66 14.09
CA VAL A 450 36.04 18.23 13.73
C VAL A 450 35.24 19.43 13.23
N LEU A 451 34.50 19.24 12.14
CA LEU A 451 33.60 20.25 11.56
C LEU A 451 32.20 20.07 12.13
N LEU A 452 31.73 21.05 12.90
CA LEU A 452 30.34 21.10 13.34
C LEU A 452 29.47 21.90 12.36
N PRO A 453 28.22 21.46 12.09
CA PRO A 453 27.32 22.13 11.16
C PRO A 453 26.91 23.52 11.68
N ASN A 454 26.24 24.33 10.86
CA ASN A 454 25.60 25.54 11.36
C ASN A 454 24.42 25.15 12.27
N ILE A 455 24.48 25.53 13.55
CA ILE A 455 23.45 25.19 14.53
C ILE A 455 22.07 25.78 14.18
N ASP A 456 22.01 26.96 13.56
CA ASP A 456 20.75 27.55 13.10
C ASP A 456 20.12 26.70 12.00
N ALA A 457 20.93 26.24 11.04
CA ALA A 457 20.46 25.40 9.95
C ALA A 457 20.03 24.01 10.44
N ALA A 458 20.74 23.44 11.43
CA ALA A 458 20.35 22.18 12.04
C ALA A 458 19.03 22.29 12.82
N PHE A 459 18.87 23.36 13.60
CA PHE A 459 17.63 23.64 14.34
C PHE A 459 16.45 23.92 13.40
N GLU A 460 16.66 24.72 12.36
CA GLU A 460 15.68 24.97 11.30
C GLU A 460 15.25 23.66 10.63
N LYS A 461 16.20 22.80 10.25
CA LYS A 461 15.91 21.51 9.61
C LYS A 461 15.04 20.62 10.52
N GLN A 462 15.36 20.53 11.81
CA GLN A 462 14.57 19.76 12.77
C GLN A 462 13.14 20.31 12.89
N ASN A 463 12.97 21.63 12.98
CA ASN A 463 11.66 22.27 13.07
C ASN A 463 10.83 22.08 11.79
N GLN A 464 11.46 22.23 10.62
CA GLN A 464 10.81 21.98 9.33
C GLN A 464 10.35 20.53 9.21
N GLN A 465 11.20 19.56 9.55
CA GLN A 465 10.84 18.15 9.53
C GLN A 465 9.65 17.85 10.45
N LEU A 466 9.68 18.36 11.69
CA LEU A 466 8.58 18.18 12.64
C LEU A 466 7.27 18.79 12.09
N ALA A 467 7.35 19.98 11.52
CA ALA A 467 6.19 20.67 10.97
C ALA A 467 5.65 20.02 9.68
N ASP A 468 6.52 19.48 8.83
CA ASP A 468 6.12 18.76 7.62
C ASP A 468 5.39 17.45 7.96
N PHE A 469 5.88 16.69 8.94
CA PHE A 469 5.16 15.51 9.44
C PHE A 469 3.86 15.88 10.14
N SER A 470 3.85 16.99 10.90
CA SER A 470 2.61 17.53 11.46
C SER A 470 1.59 17.80 10.35
N LYS A 471 1.98 18.51 9.28
CA LYS A 471 1.11 18.72 8.11
C LYS A 471 0.58 17.41 7.51
N GLN A 472 1.42 16.38 7.37
CA GLN A 472 0.99 15.08 6.84
C GLN A 472 -0.08 14.43 7.74
N THR A 473 0.09 14.50 9.07
CA THR A 473 -0.93 14.01 10.01
C THR A 473 -2.22 14.84 9.93
N GLU A 474 -2.13 16.16 9.78
CA GLU A 474 -3.28 17.06 9.62
C GLU A 474 -4.08 16.72 8.35
N LEU A 475 -3.41 16.38 7.24
CA LEU A 475 -4.06 15.97 6.00
C LEU A 475 -4.87 14.67 6.16
N ALA A 476 -4.49 13.79 7.08
CA ALA A 476 -5.26 12.59 7.41
C ALA A 476 -6.39 12.85 8.41
N LEU A 477 -6.15 13.72 9.40
CA LEU A 477 -7.11 13.98 10.48
C LEU A 477 -8.24 14.92 10.08
N LEU A 478 -7.94 16.03 9.40
CA LEU A 478 -8.93 17.07 9.10
C LEU A 478 -10.15 16.53 8.33
N PRO A 479 -10.00 15.73 7.24
CA PRO A 479 -11.15 15.18 6.51
C PRO A 479 -12.11 14.38 7.41
N GLN A 480 -11.57 13.60 8.35
CA GLN A 480 -12.38 12.78 9.27
C GLN A 480 -13.36 13.64 10.07
N VAL A 481 -12.94 14.84 10.48
CA VAL A 481 -13.77 15.77 11.25
C VAL A 481 -14.96 16.25 10.44
N PHE A 482 -14.74 16.64 9.18
CA PHE A 482 -15.81 17.08 8.29
C PHE A 482 -16.76 15.94 7.94
N ASN A 483 -16.25 14.72 7.81
CA ASN A 483 -17.06 13.51 7.61
C ASN A 483 -17.96 13.16 8.81
N THR A 484 -17.71 13.72 10.01
CA THR A 484 -18.63 13.54 11.16
C THR A 484 -19.87 14.45 11.10
N LEU A 485 -19.89 15.45 10.22
CA LEU A 485 -21.03 16.33 10.04
C LEU A 485 -22.20 15.60 9.38
N LYS A 486 -23.42 16.13 9.54
CA LYS A 486 -24.58 15.68 8.78
C LYS A 486 -24.35 15.92 7.28
N GLU A 487 -24.89 15.05 6.43
CA GLU A 487 -24.73 15.13 4.96
C GLU A 487 -25.10 16.52 4.39
N SER A 488 -26.17 17.14 4.88
CA SER A 488 -26.58 18.48 4.47
C SER A 488 -25.54 19.57 4.79
N GLU A 489 -24.80 19.41 5.88
CA GLU A 489 -23.72 20.32 6.27
C GLU A 489 -22.47 20.06 5.42
N GLN A 490 -22.16 18.77 5.16
CA GLN A 490 -21.07 18.39 4.25
C GLN A 490 -21.28 19.02 2.87
N GLN A 491 -22.44 18.82 2.25
CA GLN A 491 -22.77 19.40 0.94
C GLN A 491 -22.68 20.94 0.92
N PHE A 492 -23.06 21.59 2.02
CA PHE A 492 -22.93 23.05 2.16
C PHE A 492 -21.48 23.49 2.13
N ILE A 493 -20.60 22.90 2.95
CA ILE A 493 -19.19 23.28 3.03
C ILE A 493 -18.45 22.91 1.73
N GLU A 494 -18.84 21.82 1.06
CA GLU A 494 -18.33 21.44 -0.27
C GLU A 494 -18.56 22.55 -1.30
N SER A 495 -19.71 23.20 -1.23
CA SER A 495 -20.11 24.23 -2.20
C SER A 495 -19.71 25.65 -1.76
N ALA A 496 -19.38 25.84 -0.49
CA ALA A 496 -19.12 27.17 0.07
C ALA A 496 -17.75 27.75 -0.31
N LYS A 497 -17.72 29.09 -0.39
CA LYS A 497 -16.49 29.89 -0.20
C LYS A 497 -16.13 29.82 1.28
N ILE A 498 -14.88 29.52 1.60
CA ILE A 498 -14.40 29.36 2.97
C ILE A 498 -13.28 30.36 3.26
N GLU A 499 -13.48 31.20 4.27
CA GLU A 499 -12.50 32.16 4.79
C GLU A 499 -12.13 31.80 6.23
N LEU A 500 -10.84 31.92 6.55
CA LEU A 500 -10.40 32.00 7.93
C LEU A 500 -10.71 33.40 8.44
N VAL A 501 -11.40 33.49 9.57
CA VAL A 501 -11.74 34.76 10.22
C VAL A 501 -11.11 34.84 11.60
N LYS A 502 -10.76 36.04 12.05
CA LYS A 502 -10.43 36.32 13.45
C LYS A 502 -11.68 36.84 14.14
N ALA A 503 -12.02 36.26 15.28
CA ALA A 503 -13.15 36.69 16.09
C ALA A 503 -12.64 37.43 17.34
N GLU A 504 -13.31 38.52 17.71
CA GLU A 504 -13.05 39.26 18.94
C GLU A 504 -14.35 39.78 19.57
N PHE A 505 -14.37 39.87 20.89
CA PHE A 505 -15.41 40.54 21.65
C PHE A 505 -14.93 41.95 22.00
N ASN A 506 -15.62 42.98 21.52
CA ASN A 506 -15.11 44.34 21.50
C ASN A 506 -16.11 45.33 22.11
N ALA A 507 -15.75 45.89 23.27
CA ALA A 507 -16.51 46.91 24.00
C ALA A 507 -15.97 48.34 23.79
N ARG A 508 -15.05 48.57 22.83
CA ARG A 508 -14.48 49.92 22.64
C ARG A 508 -15.51 50.96 22.16
N ALA A 509 -16.63 50.54 21.59
CA ALA A 509 -17.64 51.44 21.04
C ALA A 509 -18.52 52.06 22.14
N SER A 510 -18.78 51.33 23.24
CA SER A 510 -19.66 51.79 24.32
C SER A 510 -19.04 52.92 25.14
N ILE A 511 -17.72 52.87 25.33
CA ILE A 511 -17.04 53.89 26.13
C ILE A 511 -16.91 55.24 25.42
N ARG A 512 -17.06 55.34 24.08
CA ARG A 512 -16.86 56.59 23.32
C ARG A 512 -17.80 57.73 23.74
N GLY A 513 -18.88 57.43 24.44
CA GLY A 513 -19.82 58.43 24.99
C GLY A 513 -19.51 58.90 26.41
N VAL A 514 -18.52 58.32 27.09
CA VAL A 514 -18.21 58.65 28.49
C VAL A 514 -17.15 59.76 28.55
N PRO A 515 -17.42 60.92 29.19
CA PRO A 515 -16.42 61.96 29.36
C PRO A 515 -15.30 61.46 30.29
N GLN A 516 -14.11 61.21 29.74
CA GLN A 516 -12.91 60.87 30.52
C GLN A 516 -11.69 61.66 30.05
N SER A 517 -10.70 61.79 30.93
CA SER A 517 -9.44 62.45 30.62
C SER A 517 -8.64 61.65 29.58
N SER A 518 -7.83 62.36 28.78
CA SER A 518 -7.02 61.78 27.71
C SER A 518 -6.01 60.72 28.20
N SER A 519 -5.53 60.82 29.45
CA SER A 519 -4.64 59.83 30.06
C SER A 519 -5.36 58.54 30.42
N THR A 520 -6.60 58.61 30.93
CA THR A 520 -7.40 57.41 31.23
C THR A 520 -7.79 56.68 29.95
N TRP A 521 -8.12 57.41 28.88
CA TRP A 521 -8.31 56.85 27.54
C TRP A 521 -7.10 56.10 27.01
N HIS A 522 -5.90 56.68 27.16
CA HIS A 522 -4.66 56.00 26.76
C HIS A 522 -4.41 54.74 27.59
N GLY A 523 -4.64 54.79 28.90
CA GLY A 523 -4.50 53.62 29.78
C GLY A 523 -5.45 52.48 29.41
N ILE A 524 -6.74 52.78 29.20
CA ILE A 524 -7.75 51.79 28.81
C ILE A 524 -7.41 51.18 27.44
N MET A 525 -7.06 52.00 26.45
CA MET A 525 -6.71 51.52 25.11
C MET A 525 -5.42 50.69 25.10
N ALA A 526 -4.41 51.09 25.88
CA ALA A 526 -3.14 50.38 26.01
C ALA A 526 -3.28 49.05 26.75
N SER A 527 -4.22 48.94 27.70
CA SER A 527 -4.43 47.71 28.48
C SER A 527 -5.05 46.57 27.67
N GLY A 528 -5.70 46.87 26.53
CA GLY A 528 -6.44 45.88 25.77
C GLY A 528 -7.69 45.33 26.47
N ALA A 529 -8.05 45.82 27.66
CA ALA A 529 -9.10 45.26 28.53
C ALA A 529 -10.50 45.18 27.88
N LEU A 530 -10.75 45.97 26.84
CA LEU A 530 -12.04 46.03 26.14
C LEU A 530 -12.08 45.21 24.85
N ILE A 531 -11.01 44.49 24.53
CA ILE A 531 -10.98 43.53 23.43
C ILE A 531 -10.54 42.18 23.97
N THR A 532 -11.41 41.20 23.87
CA THR A 532 -11.07 39.81 24.14
C THR A 532 -11.04 39.04 22.81
N PRO A 533 -9.85 38.73 22.26
CA PRO A 533 -9.76 37.94 21.05
C PRO A 533 -10.09 36.46 21.34
N VAL A 534 -10.69 35.78 20.37
CA VAL A 534 -10.78 34.31 20.40
C VAL A 534 -9.36 33.73 20.29
N PRO A 535 -8.98 32.74 21.11
CA PRO A 535 -7.64 32.16 21.09
C PRO A 535 -7.23 31.63 19.71
N ASN A 536 -5.96 31.82 19.34
CA ASN A 536 -5.41 31.34 18.06
C ASN A 536 -5.40 29.80 17.90
N SER A 537 -5.71 29.06 18.97
CA SER A 537 -5.91 27.61 18.98
C SER A 537 -7.28 27.18 18.44
N ILE A 538 -8.20 28.13 18.22
CA ILE A 538 -9.52 27.89 17.61
C ILE A 538 -9.51 28.55 16.23
N ASP A 539 -9.63 27.74 15.18
CA ASP A 539 -9.76 28.26 13.83
C ASP A 539 -11.23 28.52 13.51
N MET A 540 -11.56 29.78 13.28
CA MET A 540 -12.90 30.21 12.92
C MET A 540 -13.04 30.24 11.40
N LEU A 541 -13.96 29.43 10.89
CA LEU A 541 -14.18 29.21 9.47
C LEU A 541 -15.53 29.81 9.07
N LYS A 542 -15.49 30.87 8.27
CA LYS A 542 -16.68 31.50 7.69
C LYS A 542 -16.95 30.89 6.32
N CYS A 543 -18.08 30.21 6.20
CA CYS A 543 -18.54 29.54 4.99
C CYS A 543 -19.71 30.31 4.38
N THR A 544 -19.60 30.68 3.11
CA THR A 544 -20.65 31.41 2.39
C THR A 544 -21.04 30.70 1.10
N PHE A 545 -22.34 30.43 0.93
CA PHE A 545 -22.90 29.82 -0.28
C PHE A 545 -24.31 30.35 -0.55
N ASN A 546 -24.61 30.77 -1.78
CA ASN A 546 -25.93 31.30 -2.17
C ASN A 546 -26.53 32.36 -1.24
N GLY A 547 -25.70 33.22 -0.66
CA GLY A 547 -26.12 34.27 0.28
C GLY A 547 -26.35 33.79 1.72
N GLU A 548 -26.30 32.47 1.96
CA GLU A 548 -26.28 31.91 3.30
C GLU A 548 -24.85 31.93 3.86
N GLU A 549 -24.73 32.33 5.13
CA GLU A 549 -23.47 32.37 5.88
C GLU A 549 -23.57 31.46 7.09
N ARG A 550 -22.56 30.60 7.27
CA ARG A 550 -22.40 29.75 8.45
C ARG A 550 -20.98 29.90 9.00
N ILE A 551 -20.84 29.87 10.32
CA ILE A 551 -19.53 29.96 10.98
C ILE A 551 -19.30 28.70 11.79
N TYR A 552 -18.14 28.08 11.55
CA TYR A 552 -17.69 26.89 12.24
C TYR A 552 -16.43 27.20 13.05
N ALA A 553 -16.34 26.62 14.24
CA ALA A 553 -15.14 26.65 15.05
C ALA A 553 -14.49 25.28 15.03
N LEU A 554 -13.25 25.21 14.54
CA LEU A 554 -12.42 24.02 14.57
C LEU A 554 -11.44 24.15 15.74
N GLN A 555 -11.50 23.20 16.67
CA GLN A 555 -10.64 23.17 17.85
C GLN A 555 -9.97 21.81 17.98
N LYS A 556 -8.70 21.79 18.42
CA LYS A 556 -8.08 20.57 18.93
C LYS A 556 -8.67 20.26 20.30
N GLU A 557 -9.07 19.01 20.53
CA GLU A 557 -9.55 18.57 21.84
C GLU A 557 -8.40 18.65 22.85
N PRO A 558 -8.61 19.31 23.99
CA PRO A 558 -7.62 19.34 25.05
C PRO A 558 -7.38 17.92 25.58
N ASN A 559 -6.13 17.61 25.93
CA ASN A 559 -5.68 16.34 26.54
C ASN A 559 -5.58 15.12 25.61
N THR A 560 -5.63 15.27 24.29
CA THR A 560 -5.32 14.18 23.36
C THR A 560 -3.89 14.34 22.83
N LYS A 561 -3.00 13.35 23.08
CA LYS A 561 -1.59 13.37 22.64
C LYS A 561 -1.42 13.41 21.11
N ILE A 562 -2.44 12.95 20.37
CA ILE A 562 -2.52 13.06 18.91
C ILE A 562 -3.87 13.73 18.62
N GLY A 563 -3.79 15.00 18.22
CA GLY A 563 -4.91 15.95 18.21
C GLY A 563 -6.20 15.39 17.63
N ARG A 564 -7.19 15.15 18.48
CA ARG A 564 -8.57 15.01 18.00
C ARG A 564 -9.08 16.40 17.69
N TYR A 565 -9.83 16.52 16.62
CA TYR A 565 -10.46 17.77 16.26
C TYR A 565 -11.94 17.68 16.52
N LYS A 566 -12.48 18.77 17.05
CA LYS A 566 -13.91 18.99 17.16
C LYS A 566 -14.27 20.17 16.27
N LEU A 567 -15.27 19.98 15.42
CA LEU A 567 -15.85 21.04 14.61
C LEU A 567 -17.25 21.32 15.12
N SER A 568 -17.49 22.57 15.53
CA SER A 568 -18.78 23.02 16.06
C SER A 568 -19.31 24.16 15.19
N ARG A 569 -20.58 24.09 14.77
CA ARG A 569 -21.24 25.24 14.14
C ARG A 569 -21.64 26.22 15.24
N VAL A 570 -21.21 27.47 15.11
CA VAL A 570 -21.40 28.53 16.12
C VAL A 570 -22.03 29.80 15.55
N ASP A 571 -22.01 29.97 14.22
CA ASP A 571 -22.60 31.12 13.51
C ASP A 571 -22.21 32.46 14.19
N ASN A 572 -23.08 33.48 14.17
CA ASN A 572 -22.84 34.76 14.85
C ASN A 572 -23.31 34.74 16.32
N ASN A 573 -23.26 33.57 16.98
CA ASN A 573 -23.72 33.42 18.35
C ASN A 573 -22.58 33.65 19.34
N LYS A 574 -22.68 34.76 20.09
CA LYS A 574 -21.73 35.13 21.15
C LYS A 574 -21.53 34.03 22.18
N ASN A 575 -22.59 33.37 22.63
CA ASN A 575 -22.51 32.38 23.71
C ASN A 575 -21.82 31.10 23.23
N ASP A 576 -22.19 30.61 22.04
CA ASP A 576 -21.61 29.39 21.48
C ASP A 576 -20.09 29.52 21.30
N ILE A 577 -19.59 30.71 20.96
CA ILE A 577 -18.15 30.98 20.83
C ILE A 577 -17.47 31.10 22.20
N LEU A 578 -18.10 31.78 23.17
CA LEU A 578 -17.56 31.89 24.52
C LEU A 578 -17.51 30.54 25.25
N ASP A 579 -18.39 29.59 24.92
CA ASP A 579 -18.37 28.24 25.47
C ASP A 579 -17.15 27.41 24.99
N LEU A 580 -16.41 27.87 23.98
CA LEU A 580 -15.24 27.15 23.44
C LEU A 580 -13.95 27.37 24.23
N PHE A 581 -13.86 28.41 25.06
CA PHE A 581 -12.62 28.74 25.78
C PHE A 581 -12.87 29.46 27.12
N PRO A 582 -11.93 29.35 28.08
CA PRO A 582 -12.01 30.11 29.33
C PRO A 582 -11.98 31.62 29.07
N HIS A 583 -12.90 32.36 29.67
CA HIS A 583 -13.07 33.80 29.49
C HIS A 583 -13.51 34.47 30.79
N ASP A 584 -13.40 35.80 30.83
CA ASP A 584 -13.99 36.61 31.90
C ASP A 584 -15.53 36.52 31.81
N PRO A 585 -16.24 36.11 32.88
CA PRO A 585 -17.70 36.06 32.91
C PRO A 585 -18.37 37.38 32.51
N ALA A 586 -17.73 38.52 32.78
CA ALA A 586 -18.24 39.83 32.41
C ALA A 586 -18.52 39.94 30.91
N ILE A 587 -17.68 39.34 30.06
CA ILE A 587 -17.84 39.38 28.59
C ILE A 587 -19.16 38.75 28.19
N ARG A 588 -19.60 37.70 28.89
CA ARG A 588 -20.86 37.00 28.59
C ARG A 588 -22.07 37.84 28.95
N THR A 589 -22.05 38.48 30.13
CA THR A 589 -23.19 39.23 30.66
C THR A 589 -23.29 40.66 30.12
N ASP A 590 -22.17 41.25 29.72
CA ASP A 590 -22.11 42.63 29.27
C ASP A 590 -22.45 42.74 27.78
N ASN A 591 -23.54 43.45 27.48
CA ASN A 591 -24.02 43.70 26.11
C ASN A 591 -23.11 44.65 25.32
N GLU A 592 -22.21 45.38 25.99
CA GLU A 592 -21.25 46.25 25.34
C GLU A 592 -20.19 45.48 24.56
N TYR A 593 -19.86 44.25 24.99
CA TYR A 593 -18.97 43.36 24.27
C TYR A 593 -19.67 42.76 23.04
N GLN A 594 -19.51 43.44 21.91
CA GLN A 594 -20.02 43.00 20.61
C GLN A 594 -19.04 42.05 19.93
N LEU A 595 -19.55 40.94 19.41
CA LEU A 595 -18.79 39.99 18.59
C LEU A 595 -18.49 40.62 17.23
N LYS A 596 -17.21 40.59 16.82
CA LYS A 596 -16.75 41.06 15.52
C LYS A 596 -15.89 40.00 14.85
N PHE A 597 -16.11 39.84 13.55
CA PHE A 597 -15.30 38.98 12.70
C PHE A 597 -14.49 39.82 11.72
N HIS A 598 -13.21 39.49 11.59
CA HIS A 598 -12.28 40.11 10.65
C HIS A 598 -11.76 39.04 9.72
N SER A 599 -12.02 39.16 8.40
CA SER A 599 -11.48 38.20 7.43
C SER A 599 -9.95 38.22 7.46
N ALA A 600 -9.35 37.05 7.68
CA ALA A 600 -7.91 36.89 7.79
C ALA A 600 -7.31 36.36 6.48
N SER A 601 -7.86 35.25 5.94
CA SER A 601 -7.36 34.65 4.69
C SER A 601 -8.42 33.83 3.97
N LEU A 602 -8.32 33.75 2.64
CA LEU A 602 -9.19 32.92 1.81
C LEU A 602 -8.64 31.49 1.70
N LEU A 603 -9.37 30.52 2.25
CA LEU A 603 -8.95 29.13 2.22
C LEU A 603 -9.49 28.40 0.97
N LYS A 604 -10.72 28.67 0.56
CA LYS A 604 -11.33 28.02 -0.61
C LYS A 604 -12.36 28.91 -1.28
N LYS A 605 -12.37 28.92 -2.62
CA LYS A 605 -13.45 29.49 -3.44
C LYS A 605 -14.57 28.46 -3.62
N ALA A 606 -15.80 28.92 -3.88
CA ALA A 606 -16.97 28.05 -4.03
C ALA A 606 -16.80 26.95 -5.11
N ALA A 607 -16.11 27.26 -6.21
CA ALA A 607 -15.88 26.32 -7.31
C ALA A 607 -14.66 25.38 -7.11
N GLU A 608 -13.86 25.58 -6.06
CA GLU A 608 -12.68 24.76 -5.79
C GLU A 608 -13.08 23.48 -5.04
N LYS A 609 -12.31 22.40 -5.22
CA LYS A 609 -12.56 21.15 -4.51
C LYS A 609 -12.21 21.27 -3.02
N PRO A 610 -12.86 20.51 -2.12
CA PRO A 610 -12.58 20.51 -0.67
C PRO A 610 -11.11 20.32 -0.28
N GLN A 611 -10.34 19.56 -1.07
CA GLN A 611 -8.93 19.28 -0.83
C GLN A 611 -8.08 20.55 -0.84
N VAL A 612 -8.47 21.59 -1.59
CA VAL A 612 -7.78 22.89 -1.58
C VAL A 612 -7.88 23.54 -0.20
N PHE A 613 -9.07 23.49 0.42
CA PHE A 613 -9.31 23.99 1.76
C PHE A 613 -8.47 23.23 2.80
N ILE A 614 -8.54 21.90 2.78
CA ILE A 614 -7.79 21.03 3.71
C ILE A 614 -6.28 21.28 3.60
N ASN A 615 -5.74 21.34 2.38
CA ASN A 615 -4.31 21.59 2.16
C ASN A 615 -3.85 22.96 2.68
N LYS A 616 -4.65 24.02 2.47
CA LYS A 616 -4.31 25.36 2.98
C LYS A 616 -4.41 25.42 4.50
N LEU A 617 -5.41 24.79 5.10
CA LEU A 617 -5.56 24.76 6.55
C LEU A 617 -4.41 24.00 7.21
N ALA A 618 -4.06 22.81 6.71
CA ALA A 618 -2.92 22.04 7.20
C ALA A 618 -1.58 22.79 7.03
N THR A 619 -1.41 23.55 5.94
CA THR A 619 -0.23 24.40 5.74
C THR A 619 -0.20 25.55 6.75
N LEU A 620 -1.34 26.18 7.02
CA LEU A 620 -1.43 27.23 8.04
C LEU A 620 -1.11 26.70 9.45
N HIS A 621 -1.52 25.47 9.78
CA HIS A 621 -1.15 24.83 11.05
C HIS A 621 0.35 24.53 11.14
N ARG A 622 0.94 24.01 10.05
CA ARG A 622 2.39 23.81 9.93
C ARG A 622 3.17 25.09 10.20
N ASP A 623 2.78 26.18 9.54
CA ASP A 623 3.51 27.45 9.66
C ASP A 623 3.34 28.05 11.07
N LYS A 624 2.13 27.96 11.67
CA LYS A 624 1.91 28.30 13.08
C LYS A 624 2.81 27.48 14.03
N LEU A 625 3.02 26.19 13.75
CA LEU A 625 3.88 25.33 14.56
C LEU A 625 5.35 25.77 14.44
N ILE A 626 5.84 26.03 13.24
CA ILE A 626 7.20 26.56 13.00
C ILE A 626 7.41 27.84 13.81
N ASP A 627 6.49 28.81 13.72
CA ASP A 627 6.58 30.06 14.47
C ASP A 627 6.68 29.83 15.98
N LYS A 628 5.89 28.90 16.53
CA LYS A 628 5.95 28.54 17.96
C LYS A 628 7.27 27.86 18.33
N LEU A 629 7.78 26.96 17.50
CA LEU A 629 9.07 26.29 17.75
C LEU A 629 10.24 27.29 17.74
N HIS A 630 10.19 28.32 16.88
CA HIS A 630 11.18 29.41 16.90
C HIS A 630 11.09 30.27 18.16
N GLN A 631 9.89 30.54 18.67
CA GLN A 631 9.73 31.26 19.92
C GLN A 631 10.34 30.50 21.11
N CYS A 632 10.40 29.17 21.03
CA CYS A 632 11.05 28.30 22.01
C CYS A 632 12.59 28.33 22.01
N HIS A 633 13.23 29.14 21.15
CA HIS A 633 14.67 29.20 20.95
C HIS A 633 15.51 29.46 22.24
N ARG A 634 14.97 30.13 23.26
CA ARG A 634 15.77 30.61 24.40
C ARG A 634 15.71 29.78 25.68
N SER A 635 14.67 28.96 25.88
CA SER A 635 14.47 28.01 26.99
C SER A 635 13.01 27.58 26.98
N CYS A 636 12.68 26.43 26.37
CA CYS A 636 11.37 25.81 26.53
C CYS A 636 11.49 24.58 27.43
N LYS A 637 10.75 24.59 28.54
CA LYS A 637 10.45 23.39 29.34
C LYS A 637 9.21 22.64 28.80
N THR A 638 8.55 23.18 27.77
CA THR A 638 7.34 22.64 27.17
C THR A 638 7.67 21.67 26.05
N ASP A 639 7.17 20.44 26.18
CA ASP A 639 7.23 19.38 25.16
C ASP A 639 6.54 19.85 23.86
N PRO A 640 7.14 19.68 22.68
CA PRO A 640 6.51 20.01 21.40
C PRO A 640 5.18 19.29 21.15
N LEU A 641 4.92 18.13 21.76
CA LEU A 641 3.59 17.49 21.74
C LEU A 641 2.51 18.33 22.44
N THR A 642 2.90 19.25 23.33
CA THR A 642 1.99 20.20 23.98
C THR A 642 1.77 21.45 23.11
N ILE A 643 2.67 21.69 22.16
CA ILE A 643 2.62 22.81 21.22
C ILE A 643 1.78 22.45 19.98
N ILE A 644 1.94 21.21 19.52
CA ILE A 644 1.15 20.52 18.47
C ILE A 644 -0.26 20.28 18.98
#